data_AF-A0A1C0Y8F6-F1
#
_entry.id   AF-A0A1C0Y8F6-F1
#
_cell.length_a   1.000
_cell.length_b   1.000
_cell.length_c   1.000
_cell.angle_alpha   90.00
_cell.angle_beta   90.00
_cell.angle_gamma   90.00
#
_symmetry.space_group_name_H-M   'P 1'
#
loop_
_entity.id
_entity.type
_entity.pdbx_description
1 polymer ?
#
loop_
_entity_poly.entity_id
_entity_poly.type
_entity_poly.pdbx_seq_one_letter_code
_entity_poly.pdbx_strand_id
1 'polypeptide(L)'
;MKQKLWMSVIVVLLAAFAGMSPTHAQQTFEMKTAVDPAKAWTIEFSEAVNPLTITPVSFEINRDDGTMQELERVTYNKELTEMTVTTQNDYAPGIYSITLTEEVKAKSDNRPLTEAVSMQFRVASEVYDEAGTYDLQGKTIAGDVLIKADGVTLKNATITGDLAIDEAVGSGDVTLDEVTIKGNVYAKGGGENTVFFNSVDVKGALIVQKLDGKIRILATGATEIAATVLQSGAILVDQSLTGGVFEQLTIPASYIADQPIVIDGNISTLTVEANKPNITVNGHIDEIKAPDSLIIKGDVIIGEPEPTTIFEAIEQMFLGNNNDASYVSDKLNLLTSHANFPNKTIVWTTSSDAVNVATGDIMRGDDDTPVTLTATVDGESKTFNINILSRNIMEVDKDGNDIRFAPGYPKVRIVNGMIHVDVKTTMRTKIYWVVDSGFEGSELTRKSVIGGYAEDPDIIFQTYAWANVEIEANEVTSFNTGRALRNSAKEIRIGFVVSDLYDKEIGSVVLKHIQFSPLKTYDDTAPHVMLVNTNKDRNKIYMHFSEHTEVNNLKVEDFKLSNGSITSIEKHYNYEDMKQPPSYIELNVTGVNVGDTISYNGTGITDTSIHKHLFSPMNGQDKYHINSGEITIDRVSVGHDAKNLSIDVVAGINHRESSNQLTVEDFSITTEIGVKQPTRLITSKGINFNRYTLMFDERLQLNEASAVTIHFNKPNLVSYSFDVINTTLTKGITEDFSKIVDTTPQNIVYRKEDGEFHLTFDSQMKFRYEQYTGGFIVKVDGVEYALRGFLIYASENTLRIDLWRERNDQYVKKLYERLKNATSVEIKYSPLHGDNFGQISDVGGSPLSSFDYEDVTLY
;
A
#
# COMPACT_ATOMS: atom_id res chain seq x y z
N MET A 1 -8.53 -31.54 -9.52
CA MET A 1 -9.22 -32.45 -10.45
C MET A 1 -10.06 -31.59 -11.37
N LYS A 2 -10.00 -31.74 -12.70
CA LYS A 2 -10.87 -30.98 -13.60
C LYS A 2 -12.31 -31.48 -13.40
N GLN A 3 -13.20 -30.64 -12.86
CA GLN A 3 -14.64 -30.88 -12.85
C GLN A 3 -15.12 -31.03 -14.29
N LYS A 4 -15.95 -32.04 -14.58
CA LYS A 4 -16.51 -32.32 -15.90
C LYS A 4 -17.94 -31.77 -15.95
N LEU A 5 -18.11 -30.49 -16.27
CA LEU A 5 -19.44 -29.91 -16.46
C LEU A 5 -20.24 -30.61 -17.57
N TRP A 6 -21.55 -30.81 -17.38
CA TRP A 6 -22.47 -31.41 -18.37
C TRP A 6 -23.57 -30.39 -18.74
N MET A 7 -23.66 -30.01 -20.01
CA MET A 7 -24.75 -29.12 -20.45
C MET A 7 -26.04 -29.93 -20.65
N SER A 8 -27.14 -29.53 -20.00
CA SER A 8 -28.47 -30.10 -20.19
C SER A 8 -29.39 -29.02 -20.76
N VAL A 9 -29.67 -29.08 -22.06
CA VAL A 9 -30.51 -28.06 -22.71
C VAL A 9 -31.96 -28.46 -22.55
N ILE A 10 -32.72 -27.69 -21.79
CA ILE A 10 -34.16 -27.90 -21.59
C ILE A 10 -34.92 -26.91 -22.47
N VAL A 11 -35.42 -27.37 -23.62
CA VAL A 11 -36.31 -26.56 -24.45
C VAL A 11 -37.74 -26.79 -23.98
N VAL A 12 -38.35 -25.79 -23.35
CA VAL A 12 -39.77 -25.81 -22.98
C VAL A 12 -40.59 -25.18 -24.09
N LEU A 13 -41.42 -25.98 -24.77
CA LEU A 13 -42.40 -25.51 -25.75
C LEU A 13 -43.81 -25.66 -25.18
N LEU A 14 -44.53 -24.56 -25.06
CA LEU A 14 -45.96 -24.56 -24.73
C LEU A 14 -46.78 -24.51 -26.03
N ALA A 15 -47.24 -25.68 -26.50
CA ALA A 15 -48.16 -25.76 -27.63
C ALA A 15 -49.62 -25.72 -27.14
N ALA A 16 -50.37 -24.70 -27.53
CA ALA A 16 -51.83 -24.72 -27.42
C ALA A 16 -52.42 -25.34 -28.68
N PHE A 17 -52.91 -26.58 -28.60
CA PHE A 17 -53.72 -27.14 -29.68
C PHE A 17 -55.06 -26.41 -29.74
N ALA A 18 -55.49 -26.01 -30.93
CA ALA A 18 -56.79 -25.40 -31.16
C ALA A 18 -57.91 -26.36 -30.70
N GLY A 19 -58.52 -26.08 -29.53
CA GLY A 19 -59.71 -26.78 -29.04
C GLY A 19 -59.63 -27.47 -27.67
N MET A 20 -58.53 -27.37 -26.91
CA MET A 20 -58.46 -27.92 -25.54
C MET A 20 -58.35 -26.83 -24.46
N SER A 21 -59.02 -27.04 -23.31
CA SER A 21 -59.02 -26.08 -22.18
C SER A 21 -57.65 -26.00 -21.50
N PRO A 22 -57.31 -24.87 -20.84
CA PRO A 22 -55.96 -24.57 -20.35
C PRO A 22 -55.63 -25.37 -19.08
N THR A 23 -55.23 -26.62 -19.28
CA THR A 23 -54.44 -27.39 -18.31
C THR A 23 -53.19 -27.86 -19.04
N HIS A 24 -52.09 -27.19 -18.71
CA HIS A 24 -50.72 -27.32 -19.23
C HIS A 24 -50.36 -28.69 -19.81
N ALA A 25 -50.25 -28.77 -21.14
CA ALA A 25 -49.39 -29.75 -21.79
C ALA A 25 -48.00 -29.10 -21.96
N GLN A 26 -47.19 -29.17 -20.91
CA GLN A 26 -45.78 -28.80 -20.97
C GLN A 26 -45.04 -29.98 -21.60
N GLN A 27 -44.58 -29.85 -22.85
CA GLN A 27 -43.60 -30.80 -23.39
C GLN A 27 -42.21 -30.26 -23.09
N THR A 28 -41.60 -30.85 -22.07
CA THR A 28 -40.19 -30.66 -21.73
C THR A 28 -39.38 -31.66 -22.55
N PHE A 29 -38.60 -31.18 -23.50
CA PHE A 29 -37.61 -32.03 -24.18
C PHE A 29 -36.33 -31.98 -23.36
N GLU A 30 -36.11 -32.98 -22.50
CA GLU A 30 -34.89 -33.12 -21.71
C GLU A 30 -33.93 -34.06 -22.45
N MET A 31 -32.92 -33.52 -23.12
CA MET A 31 -31.83 -34.32 -23.69
C MET A 31 -30.66 -34.37 -22.69
N LYS A 32 -30.54 -35.48 -21.95
CA LYS A 32 -29.35 -35.83 -21.19
C LYS A 32 -28.40 -36.63 -22.07
N THR A 33 -27.47 -35.99 -22.77
CA THR A 33 -26.40 -36.72 -23.48
C THR A 33 -25.03 -36.08 -23.25
N ALA A 34 -23.99 -36.92 -23.24
CA ALA A 34 -22.58 -36.57 -23.16
C ALA A 34 -22.12 -35.84 -24.43
N VAL A 35 -22.61 -34.63 -24.71
CA VAL A 35 -22.22 -33.94 -25.93
C VAL A 35 -20.88 -33.25 -25.72
N ASP A 36 -19.96 -33.44 -26.67
CA ASP A 36 -18.71 -32.70 -26.77
C ASP A 36 -19.03 -31.21 -26.97
N PRO A 37 -18.76 -30.36 -25.98
CA PRO A 37 -19.12 -28.95 -26.04
C PRO A 37 -18.40 -28.16 -27.14
N ALA A 38 -17.39 -28.72 -27.79
CA ALA A 38 -16.67 -28.08 -28.89
C ALA A 38 -17.32 -28.30 -30.26
N LYS A 39 -18.53 -28.88 -30.33
CA LYS A 39 -19.20 -29.24 -31.59
C LYS A 39 -20.60 -28.64 -31.69
N ALA A 40 -21.01 -28.31 -32.92
CA ALA A 40 -22.38 -27.91 -33.23
C ALA A 40 -23.37 -29.05 -32.90
N TRP A 41 -24.56 -28.68 -32.41
CA TRP A 41 -25.65 -29.59 -32.11
C TRP A 41 -26.94 -29.11 -32.76
N THR A 42 -27.78 -30.06 -33.19
CA THR A 42 -29.02 -29.80 -33.92
C THR A 42 -30.18 -30.50 -33.21
N ILE A 43 -31.26 -29.76 -33.00
CA ILE A 43 -32.53 -30.26 -32.47
C ILE A 43 -33.54 -30.31 -33.62
N GLU A 44 -33.98 -31.51 -33.96
CA GLU A 44 -35.04 -31.74 -34.95
C GLU A 44 -36.40 -31.85 -34.25
N PHE A 45 -37.38 -31.07 -34.70
CA PHE A 45 -38.75 -31.17 -34.19
C PHE A 45 -39.53 -32.18 -35.05
N SER A 46 -40.18 -33.15 -34.41
CA SER A 46 -40.94 -34.19 -35.13
C SER A 46 -42.18 -33.65 -35.85
N GLU A 47 -42.66 -32.47 -35.49
CA GLU A 47 -43.78 -31.74 -36.11
C GLU A 47 -43.51 -30.23 -36.09
N ALA A 48 -44.14 -29.47 -36.99
CA ALA A 48 -43.97 -28.01 -37.05
C ALA A 48 -44.57 -27.33 -35.81
N VAL A 49 -43.79 -26.47 -35.15
CA VAL A 49 -44.22 -25.76 -33.94
C VAL A 49 -44.64 -24.33 -34.29
N ASN A 50 -45.92 -23.99 -34.04
CA ASN A 50 -46.50 -22.69 -34.37
C ASN A 50 -46.62 -21.79 -33.11
N PRO A 51 -45.80 -20.74 -32.93
CA PRO A 51 -45.84 -19.92 -31.74
C PRO A 51 -46.97 -18.88 -31.83
N LEU A 52 -48.15 -19.18 -31.27
CA LEU A 52 -49.25 -18.22 -31.14
C LEU A 52 -49.25 -17.44 -29.81
N THR A 53 -48.33 -17.75 -28.89
CA THR A 53 -48.15 -17.02 -27.63
C THR A 53 -46.67 -16.88 -27.31
N ILE A 54 -46.23 -15.65 -27.04
CA ILE A 54 -44.87 -15.30 -26.63
C ILE A 54 -44.54 -16.07 -25.35
N THR A 55 -43.63 -17.05 -25.44
CA THR A 55 -43.09 -17.75 -24.28
C THR A 55 -41.57 -17.90 -24.48
N PRO A 56 -40.75 -17.64 -23.45
CA PRO A 56 -39.30 -17.69 -23.58
C PRO A 56 -38.76 -19.13 -23.66
N VAL A 57 -37.76 -19.36 -24.50
CA VAL A 57 -36.89 -20.53 -24.47
C VAL A 57 -35.82 -20.30 -23.40
N SER A 58 -35.73 -21.17 -22.41
CA SER A 58 -34.69 -21.14 -21.36
C SER A 58 -33.56 -22.11 -21.70
N PHE A 59 -32.32 -21.71 -21.45
CA PHE A 59 -31.15 -22.61 -21.51
C PHE A 59 -30.62 -22.81 -20.09
N GLU A 60 -30.25 -24.05 -19.73
CA GLU A 60 -29.72 -24.36 -18.39
C GLU A 60 -28.40 -25.15 -18.51
N ILE A 61 -27.47 -24.96 -17.57
CA ILE A 61 -26.27 -25.80 -17.39
C ILE A 61 -26.42 -26.57 -16.09
N ASN A 62 -26.15 -27.88 -16.13
CA ASN A 62 -26.09 -28.71 -14.94
C ASN A 62 -24.64 -28.88 -14.50
N ARG A 63 -24.33 -28.56 -13.24
CA ARG A 63 -23.00 -28.78 -12.68
C ARG A 63 -22.86 -30.21 -12.16
N ASP A 64 -21.63 -30.67 -11.99
CA ASP A 64 -21.33 -32.03 -11.48
C ASP A 64 -21.95 -32.32 -10.10
N ASP A 65 -22.27 -31.27 -9.34
CA ASP A 65 -22.93 -31.34 -8.03
C ASP A 65 -24.47 -31.40 -8.11
N GLY A 66 -25.05 -31.40 -9.32
CA GLY A 66 -26.49 -31.43 -9.56
C GLY A 66 -27.17 -30.06 -9.50
N THR A 67 -26.42 -28.97 -9.31
CA THR A 67 -26.97 -27.61 -9.34
C THR A 67 -27.27 -27.17 -10.77
N MET A 68 -28.46 -26.61 -10.98
CA MET A 68 -28.91 -26.09 -12.27
C MET A 68 -28.67 -24.58 -12.32
N GLN A 69 -27.92 -24.12 -13.31
CA GLN A 69 -27.75 -22.69 -13.61
C GLN A 69 -28.56 -22.34 -14.86
N GLU A 70 -29.66 -21.60 -14.70
CA GLU A 70 -30.38 -20.96 -15.81
C GLU A 70 -29.49 -19.88 -16.44
N LEU A 71 -29.29 -19.93 -17.76
CA LEU A 71 -28.32 -19.11 -18.48
C LEU A 71 -28.95 -17.82 -19.02
N GLU A 72 -30.11 -17.93 -19.68
CA GLU A 72 -30.91 -16.80 -20.17
C GLU A 72 -32.26 -17.27 -20.74
N ARG A 73 -33.25 -16.38 -20.81
CA ARG A 73 -34.57 -16.60 -21.42
C ARG A 73 -34.71 -15.79 -22.71
N VAL A 74 -34.93 -16.46 -23.84
CA VAL A 74 -35.05 -15.79 -25.14
C VAL A 74 -36.44 -15.94 -25.73
N THR A 75 -37.06 -14.81 -26.05
CA THR A 75 -38.36 -14.75 -26.72
C THR A 75 -38.18 -14.86 -28.23
N TYR A 76 -38.86 -15.82 -28.86
CA TYR A 76 -38.75 -16.07 -30.28
C TYR A 76 -40.13 -16.07 -30.97
N ASN A 77 -40.24 -15.35 -32.11
CA ASN A 77 -41.53 -15.01 -32.73
C ASN A 77 -41.74 -15.62 -34.15
N LYS A 78 -40.98 -16.66 -34.56
CA LYS A 78 -41.17 -17.33 -35.87
C LYS A 78 -41.44 -18.84 -35.69
N GLU A 79 -42.16 -19.47 -36.64
CA GLU A 79 -42.38 -20.92 -36.67
C GLU A 79 -41.04 -21.68 -36.79
N LEU A 80 -40.85 -22.73 -35.97
CA LEU A 80 -39.61 -23.52 -35.91
C LEU A 80 -39.83 -24.95 -36.42
N THR A 81 -38.92 -25.43 -37.26
CA THR A 81 -38.86 -26.82 -37.74
C THR A 81 -37.54 -27.52 -37.37
N GLU A 82 -36.46 -26.76 -37.17
CA GLU A 82 -35.13 -27.25 -36.81
C GLU A 82 -34.35 -26.12 -36.11
N MET A 83 -33.53 -26.43 -35.10
CA MET A 83 -32.69 -25.45 -34.40
C MET A 83 -31.25 -25.97 -34.31
N THR A 84 -30.28 -25.19 -34.81
CA THR A 84 -28.84 -25.50 -34.65
C THR A 84 -28.21 -24.53 -33.66
N VAL A 85 -27.46 -25.10 -32.72
CA VAL A 85 -26.79 -24.36 -31.66
C VAL A 85 -25.30 -24.64 -31.71
N THR A 86 -24.50 -23.58 -31.77
CA THR A 86 -23.03 -23.65 -31.77
C THR A 86 -22.46 -22.95 -30.55
N THR A 87 -21.56 -23.64 -29.86
CA THR A 87 -20.78 -23.18 -28.71
C THR A 87 -19.35 -22.86 -29.16
N GLN A 88 -18.75 -21.78 -28.65
CA GLN A 88 -17.45 -21.32 -29.14
C GLN A 88 -16.21 -21.75 -28.34
N ASN A 89 -16.26 -22.31 -27.12
CA ASN A 89 -15.03 -22.64 -26.33
C ASN A 89 -15.22 -23.67 -25.18
N ASP A 90 -14.08 -24.24 -24.72
CA ASP A 90 -13.92 -25.18 -23.59
C ASP A 90 -14.18 -24.55 -22.20
N TYR A 91 -15.45 -24.35 -21.81
CA TYR A 91 -16.01 -24.24 -20.42
C TYR A 91 -15.13 -23.66 -19.25
N ALA A 92 -14.21 -22.71 -19.50
CA ALA A 92 -13.49 -21.93 -18.48
C ALA A 92 -14.25 -20.62 -18.13
N PRO A 93 -14.20 -20.08 -16.90
CA PRO A 93 -14.92 -18.84 -16.57
C PRO A 93 -14.74 -17.73 -17.62
N GLY A 94 -15.84 -17.12 -18.08
CA GLY A 94 -15.82 -16.17 -19.19
C GLY A 94 -17.17 -15.92 -19.88
N ILE A 95 -17.12 -15.11 -20.95
CA ILE A 95 -18.27 -14.79 -21.82
C ILE A 95 -18.34 -15.84 -22.94
N TYR A 96 -19.50 -16.46 -23.08
CA TYR A 96 -19.81 -17.46 -24.09
C TYR A 96 -20.81 -16.89 -25.07
N SER A 97 -20.66 -17.25 -26.34
CA SER A 97 -21.71 -17.05 -27.33
C SER A 97 -22.36 -18.38 -27.67
N ILE A 98 -23.69 -18.42 -27.58
CA ILE A 98 -24.50 -19.38 -28.30
C ILE A 98 -24.97 -18.70 -29.58
N THR A 99 -24.56 -19.20 -30.74
CA THR A 99 -25.15 -18.77 -32.00
C THR A 99 -26.27 -19.73 -32.38
N LEU A 100 -27.49 -19.21 -32.44
CA LEU A 100 -28.60 -19.86 -33.12
C LEU A 100 -28.40 -19.63 -34.61
N THR A 101 -27.98 -20.69 -35.30
CA THR A 101 -28.00 -20.71 -36.77
C THR A 101 -29.35 -21.27 -37.18
N GLU A 102 -30.27 -20.39 -37.53
CA GLU A 102 -31.54 -20.83 -38.08
C GLU A 102 -31.32 -21.40 -39.49
N GLU A 103 -31.66 -22.67 -39.70
CA GLU A 103 -32.20 -23.08 -40.99
C GLU A 103 -33.74 -23.05 -40.88
N VAL A 104 -34.35 -21.87 -41.01
CA VAL A 104 -35.81 -21.82 -41.26
C VAL A 104 -36.04 -22.33 -42.68
N LYS A 105 -36.57 -23.55 -42.82
CA LYS A 105 -37.01 -24.11 -44.11
C LYS A 105 -38.51 -23.85 -44.26
N ALA A 106 -38.89 -22.96 -45.18
CA ALA A 106 -40.30 -22.81 -45.55
C ALA A 106 -40.82 -24.12 -46.15
N LYS A 107 -42.01 -24.57 -45.73
CA LYS A 107 -42.63 -25.86 -46.09
C LYS A 107 -42.79 -26.08 -47.62
N SER A 108 -42.58 -25.05 -48.44
CA SER A 108 -42.81 -25.08 -49.89
C SER A 108 -41.57 -25.02 -50.78
N ASP A 109 -40.36 -24.65 -50.32
CA ASP A 109 -39.23 -24.46 -51.25
C ASP A 109 -37.81 -24.74 -50.72
N ASN A 110 -37.64 -25.23 -49.49
CA ASN A 110 -36.34 -25.73 -48.96
C ASN A 110 -35.18 -24.72 -49.03
N ARG A 111 -35.48 -23.41 -49.06
CA ARG A 111 -34.47 -22.33 -49.04
C ARG A 111 -34.20 -21.87 -47.61
N PRO A 112 -32.93 -21.74 -47.17
CA PRO A 112 -32.61 -21.21 -45.85
C PRO A 112 -32.85 -19.68 -45.80
N LEU A 113 -33.59 -19.21 -44.79
CA LEU A 113 -33.64 -17.80 -44.41
C LEU A 113 -32.58 -17.57 -43.33
N THR A 114 -31.47 -16.91 -43.66
CA THR A 114 -30.36 -16.70 -42.72
C THR A 114 -30.47 -15.36 -42.00
N GLU A 115 -30.97 -15.37 -40.77
CA GLU A 115 -30.61 -14.41 -39.73
C GLU A 115 -30.03 -15.23 -38.57
N ALA A 116 -28.73 -15.08 -38.30
CA ALA A 116 -28.12 -15.74 -37.14
C ALA A 116 -28.37 -14.88 -35.89
N VAL A 117 -29.04 -15.43 -34.88
CA VAL A 117 -29.17 -14.78 -33.57
C VAL A 117 -28.02 -15.27 -32.70
N SER A 118 -27.10 -14.39 -32.33
CA SER A 118 -26.03 -14.70 -31.37
C SER A 118 -26.42 -14.22 -29.99
N MET A 119 -26.56 -15.14 -29.04
CA MET A 119 -26.81 -14.90 -27.62
C MET A 119 -25.48 -14.98 -26.88
N GLN A 120 -25.24 -14.10 -25.90
CA GLN A 120 -24.05 -14.16 -25.07
C GLN A 120 -24.44 -14.41 -23.61
N PHE A 121 -23.89 -15.44 -22.99
CA PHE A 121 -24.11 -15.77 -21.59
C PHE A 121 -22.77 -15.86 -20.84
N ARG A 122 -22.82 -15.69 -19.51
CA ARG A 122 -21.62 -15.67 -18.65
C ARG A 122 -21.65 -16.83 -17.67
N VAL A 123 -20.49 -17.45 -17.47
CA VAL A 123 -20.32 -18.47 -16.43
C VAL A 123 -19.50 -17.83 -15.30
N ALA A 124 -20.16 -17.59 -14.16
CA ALA A 124 -19.52 -17.08 -12.95
C ALA A 124 -18.56 -18.11 -12.35
N SER A 125 -17.42 -17.63 -11.86
CA SER A 125 -16.41 -18.43 -11.15
C SER A 125 -16.91 -18.87 -9.78
N GLU A 126 -17.64 -18.01 -9.08
CA GLU A 126 -18.19 -18.28 -7.75
C GLU A 126 -19.68 -17.89 -7.70
N VAL A 127 -20.48 -18.70 -6.99
CA VAL A 127 -21.93 -18.47 -6.82
C VAL A 127 -22.28 -18.54 -5.33
N TYR A 128 -22.95 -17.51 -4.83
CA TYR A 128 -23.46 -17.42 -3.46
C TYR A 128 -24.99 -17.51 -3.49
N ASP A 129 -25.52 -18.72 -3.29
CA ASP A 129 -26.95 -19.06 -3.38
C ASP A 129 -27.56 -19.48 -2.03
N GLU A 130 -26.83 -19.31 -0.93
CA GLU A 130 -27.33 -19.43 0.45
C GLU A 130 -27.02 -18.16 1.26
N ALA A 131 -27.94 -17.78 2.15
CA ALA A 131 -27.77 -16.66 3.06
C ALA A 131 -26.57 -16.89 4.00
N GLY A 132 -25.79 -15.85 4.29
CA GLY A 132 -24.64 -15.96 5.19
C GLY A 132 -23.55 -14.93 4.96
N THR A 133 -22.57 -14.92 5.87
CA THR A 133 -21.38 -14.07 5.76
C THR A 133 -20.21 -14.86 5.19
N TYR A 134 -19.71 -14.42 4.05
CA TYR A 134 -18.59 -14.97 3.31
C TYR A 134 -17.39 -14.03 3.43
N ASP A 135 -16.61 -14.20 4.49
CA ASP A 135 -15.36 -13.45 4.69
C ASP A 135 -14.19 -14.16 4.00
N LEU A 136 -13.69 -13.53 2.94
CA LEU A 136 -12.62 -14.07 2.13
C LEU A 136 -11.22 -13.70 2.63
N GLN A 137 -11.10 -12.93 3.71
CA GLN A 137 -9.84 -12.58 4.37
C GLN A 137 -8.78 -12.02 3.39
N GLY A 138 -9.22 -11.19 2.44
CA GLY A 138 -8.38 -10.54 1.43
C GLY A 138 -8.09 -11.39 0.19
N LYS A 139 -8.73 -12.55 0.02
CA LYS A 139 -8.49 -13.42 -1.16
C LYS A 139 -9.06 -12.81 -2.45
N THR A 140 -8.38 -13.17 -3.54
CA THR A 140 -8.80 -12.82 -4.91
C THR A 140 -9.65 -13.93 -5.53
N ILE A 141 -10.86 -13.59 -5.98
CA ILE A 141 -11.70 -14.43 -6.84
C ILE A 141 -11.34 -14.14 -8.30
N ALA A 142 -10.80 -15.15 -8.99
CA ALA A 142 -10.46 -15.05 -10.40
C ALA A 142 -11.73 -15.25 -11.27
N GLY A 143 -12.27 -14.15 -11.79
CA GLY A 143 -13.44 -14.13 -12.69
C GLY A 143 -14.70 -13.56 -12.05
N ASP A 144 -15.85 -13.89 -12.63
CA ASP A 144 -17.15 -13.28 -12.29
C ASP A 144 -17.77 -13.92 -11.02
N VAL A 145 -18.55 -13.14 -10.27
CA VAL A 145 -19.28 -13.58 -9.06
C VAL A 145 -20.78 -13.41 -9.26
N LEU A 146 -21.58 -14.39 -8.81
CA LEU A 146 -23.04 -14.33 -8.85
C LEU A 146 -23.64 -14.51 -7.45
N ILE A 147 -24.42 -13.55 -6.97
CA ILE A 147 -25.17 -13.63 -5.70
C ILE A 147 -26.63 -13.88 -6.02
N LYS A 148 -27.21 -14.99 -5.52
CA LYS A 148 -28.58 -15.42 -5.80
C LYS A 148 -29.49 -15.48 -4.57
N ALA A 149 -28.94 -15.43 -3.37
CA ALA A 149 -29.70 -15.51 -2.12
C ALA A 149 -29.82 -14.16 -1.41
N ASP A 150 -30.96 -14.00 -0.74
CA ASP A 150 -31.18 -13.01 0.32
C ASP A 150 -30.24 -13.26 1.51
N GLY A 151 -29.82 -12.20 2.19
CA GLY A 151 -28.99 -12.26 3.40
C GLY A 151 -27.52 -12.59 3.15
N VAL A 152 -27.03 -12.40 1.92
CA VAL A 152 -25.61 -12.62 1.59
C VAL A 152 -24.79 -11.39 1.97
N THR A 153 -23.76 -11.60 2.79
CA THR A 153 -22.70 -10.62 3.05
C THR A 153 -21.39 -11.14 2.48
N LEU A 154 -20.87 -10.51 1.43
CA LEU A 154 -19.54 -10.80 0.89
C LEU A 154 -18.54 -9.80 1.47
N LYS A 155 -17.48 -10.31 2.11
CA LYS A 155 -16.54 -9.50 2.87
C LYS A 155 -15.08 -9.76 2.53
N ASN A 156 -14.25 -8.72 2.53
CA ASN A 156 -12.78 -8.79 2.36
C ASN A 156 -12.37 -9.56 1.08
N ALA A 157 -12.87 -9.16 -0.08
CA ALA A 157 -12.65 -9.89 -1.33
C ALA A 157 -12.17 -8.98 -2.46
N THR A 158 -11.29 -9.48 -3.33
CA THR A 158 -10.97 -8.86 -4.62
C THR A 158 -11.54 -9.71 -5.75
N ILE A 159 -12.43 -9.17 -6.57
CA ILE A 159 -13.06 -9.84 -7.71
C ILE A 159 -12.42 -9.30 -8.99
N THR A 160 -11.78 -10.17 -9.77
CA THR A 160 -11.12 -9.72 -11.02
C THR A 160 -12.10 -9.54 -12.18
N GLY A 161 -13.28 -10.14 -12.11
CA GLY A 161 -14.35 -10.03 -13.11
C GLY A 161 -15.53 -9.18 -12.64
N ASP A 162 -16.69 -9.43 -13.23
CA ASP A 162 -17.95 -8.76 -12.92
C ASP A 162 -18.64 -9.40 -11.69
N LEU A 163 -19.44 -8.63 -10.96
CA LEU A 163 -20.33 -9.15 -9.91
C LEU A 163 -21.79 -8.95 -10.33
N ALA A 164 -22.63 -9.96 -10.17
CA ALA A 164 -24.07 -9.85 -10.41
C ALA A 164 -24.86 -10.19 -9.15
N ILE A 165 -25.74 -9.27 -8.74
CA ILE A 165 -26.81 -9.51 -7.78
C ILE A 165 -28.03 -9.93 -8.59
N ASP A 166 -28.29 -11.23 -8.59
CA ASP A 166 -29.27 -11.87 -9.47
C ASP A 166 -30.71 -11.54 -9.09
N GLU A 167 -31.61 -11.62 -10.07
CA GLU A 167 -33.05 -11.44 -9.86
C GLU A 167 -33.62 -12.42 -8.81
N ALA A 168 -32.99 -13.59 -8.63
CA ALA A 168 -33.35 -14.57 -7.62
C ALA A 168 -33.27 -14.05 -6.18
N VAL A 169 -32.48 -13.01 -5.90
CA VAL A 169 -32.46 -12.32 -4.59
C VAL A 169 -33.80 -11.65 -4.31
N GLY A 170 -34.57 -11.31 -5.35
CA GLY A 170 -35.89 -10.70 -5.22
C GLY A 170 -35.82 -9.34 -4.54
N SER A 171 -36.51 -9.20 -3.40
CA SER A 171 -36.48 -8.00 -2.55
C SER A 171 -35.56 -8.13 -1.33
N GLY A 172 -34.70 -9.16 -1.30
CA GLY A 172 -33.80 -9.47 -0.19
C GLY A 172 -32.60 -8.53 -0.05
N ASP A 173 -31.83 -8.74 1.01
CA ASP A 173 -30.65 -8.00 1.44
C ASP A 173 -29.35 -8.58 0.88
N VAL A 174 -28.47 -7.70 0.40
CA VAL A 174 -27.09 -8.04 0.00
C VAL A 174 -26.16 -6.98 0.55
N THR A 175 -25.10 -7.42 1.21
CA THR A 175 -24.05 -6.54 1.74
C THR A 175 -22.71 -6.88 1.09
N LEU A 176 -22.06 -5.88 0.54
CA LEU A 176 -20.66 -5.93 0.11
C LEU A 176 -19.85 -5.07 1.09
N ASP A 177 -18.87 -5.67 1.76
CA ASP A 177 -18.09 -5.02 2.83
C ASP A 177 -16.59 -5.21 2.59
N GLU A 178 -15.86 -4.13 2.32
CA GLU A 178 -14.43 -4.17 1.96
C GLU A 178 -14.17 -5.07 0.73
N VAL A 179 -14.92 -4.81 -0.35
CA VAL A 179 -14.85 -5.58 -1.61
C VAL A 179 -14.35 -4.70 -2.75
N THR A 180 -13.34 -5.17 -3.48
CA THR A 180 -12.88 -4.53 -4.72
C THR A 180 -13.36 -5.34 -5.93
N ILE A 181 -14.11 -4.73 -6.84
CA ILE A 181 -14.56 -5.34 -8.09
C ILE A 181 -13.84 -4.66 -9.26
N LYS A 182 -13.04 -5.42 -10.00
CA LYS A 182 -12.30 -4.90 -11.18
C LYS A 182 -13.20 -4.75 -12.41
N GLY A 183 -14.28 -5.54 -12.50
CA GLY A 183 -15.29 -5.45 -13.54
C GLY A 183 -16.51 -4.59 -13.15
N ASN A 184 -17.63 -4.84 -13.81
CA ASN A 184 -18.92 -4.21 -13.57
C ASN A 184 -19.70 -4.88 -12.45
N VAL A 185 -20.62 -4.14 -11.83
CA VAL A 185 -21.61 -4.68 -10.91
C VAL A 185 -22.99 -4.62 -11.56
N TYR A 186 -23.69 -5.74 -11.70
CA TYR A 186 -25.06 -5.81 -12.21
C TYR A 186 -26.03 -6.00 -11.04
N ALA A 187 -26.81 -4.96 -10.72
CA ALA A 187 -27.81 -5.01 -9.67
C ALA A 187 -29.20 -5.30 -10.26
N LYS A 188 -29.58 -6.58 -10.28
CA LYS A 188 -30.90 -7.06 -10.78
C LYS A 188 -31.83 -7.52 -9.66
N GLY A 189 -31.28 -7.88 -8.50
CA GLY A 189 -32.00 -8.19 -7.27
C GLY A 189 -31.73 -7.16 -6.15
N GLY A 190 -32.61 -7.13 -5.15
CA GLY A 190 -32.61 -6.15 -4.07
C GLY A 190 -33.95 -5.40 -3.97
N GLY A 191 -34.38 -5.08 -2.75
CA GLY A 191 -35.53 -4.24 -2.44
C GLY A 191 -35.16 -2.79 -2.10
N GLU A 192 -36.15 -2.02 -1.68
CA GLU A 192 -36.05 -0.57 -1.40
C GLU A 192 -35.20 -0.22 -0.17
N ASN A 193 -34.61 -1.20 0.52
CA ASN A 193 -33.79 -0.97 1.71
C ASN A 193 -32.50 -1.80 1.82
N THR A 194 -32.08 -2.49 0.77
CA THR A 194 -31.47 -3.82 1.00
C THR A 194 -30.09 -4.05 0.40
N VAL A 195 -29.61 -3.22 -0.53
CA VAL A 195 -28.25 -3.36 -1.09
C VAL A 195 -27.31 -2.37 -0.44
N PHE A 196 -26.33 -2.88 0.29
CA PHE A 196 -25.39 -2.11 1.11
C PHE A 196 -23.97 -2.27 0.57
N PHE A 197 -23.37 -1.15 0.17
CA PHE A 197 -21.97 -1.09 -0.23
C PHE A 197 -21.21 -0.34 0.87
N ASN A 198 -20.37 -1.07 1.61
CA ASN A 198 -19.53 -0.49 2.65
C ASN A 198 -18.06 -0.64 2.27
N SER A 199 -17.38 0.48 2.01
CA SER A 199 -15.99 0.49 1.51
C SER A 199 -15.79 -0.42 0.29
N VAL A 200 -16.67 -0.27 -0.71
CA VAL A 200 -16.63 -1.04 -1.96
C VAL A 200 -15.97 -0.23 -3.06
N ASP A 201 -15.00 -0.82 -3.77
CA ASP A 201 -14.32 -0.17 -4.89
C ASP A 201 -14.72 -0.84 -6.21
N VAL A 202 -15.52 -0.16 -7.03
CA VAL A 202 -15.98 -0.64 -8.34
C VAL A 202 -15.20 0.06 -9.45
N LYS A 203 -14.27 -0.66 -10.09
CA LYS A 203 -13.46 -0.12 -11.20
C LYS A 203 -14.19 -0.10 -12.55
N GLY A 204 -15.19 -0.96 -12.74
CA GLY A 204 -16.11 -0.90 -13.87
C GLY A 204 -17.30 0.02 -13.58
N ALA A 205 -18.47 -0.32 -14.12
CA ALA A 205 -19.72 0.39 -13.87
C ALA A 205 -20.66 -0.38 -12.93
N LEU A 206 -21.39 0.34 -12.08
CA LEU A 206 -22.62 -0.15 -11.45
C LEU A 206 -23.78 -0.01 -12.44
N ILE A 207 -24.39 -1.12 -12.82
CA ILE A 207 -25.48 -1.19 -13.78
C ILE A 207 -26.74 -1.69 -13.07
N VAL A 208 -27.73 -0.82 -12.89
CA VAL A 208 -28.98 -1.15 -12.19
C VAL A 208 -30.05 -1.53 -13.21
N GLN A 209 -30.55 -2.76 -13.07
CA GLN A 209 -31.50 -3.43 -13.99
C GLN A 209 -32.56 -4.20 -13.19
N LYS A 210 -33.26 -3.52 -12.28
CA LYS A 210 -34.33 -4.12 -11.47
C LYS A 210 -35.66 -3.97 -12.21
N LEU A 211 -36.29 -5.09 -12.59
CA LEU A 211 -37.48 -5.10 -13.45
C LEU A 211 -38.64 -4.21 -12.94
N ASP A 212 -38.87 -4.16 -11.62
CA ASP A 212 -39.91 -3.33 -11.01
C ASP A 212 -39.42 -1.93 -10.56
N GLY A 213 -38.13 -1.62 -10.74
CA GLY A 213 -37.50 -0.35 -10.38
C GLY A 213 -37.38 -0.09 -8.87
N LYS A 214 -37.61 -1.11 -8.03
CA LYS A 214 -37.66 -0.95 -6.57
C LYS A 214 -36.43 -1.52 -5.89
N ILE A 215 -35.34 -0.78 -5.97
CA ILE A 215 -34.05 -1.14 -5.37
C ILE A 215 -33.41 0.09 -4.72
N ARG A 216 -32.82 -0.07 -3.54
CA ARG A 216 -31.97 0.96 -2.91
C ARG A 216 -30.53 0.48 -2.84
N ILE A 217 -29.63 1.29 -3.38
CA ILE A 217 -28.18 1.16 -3.20
C ILE A 217 -27.74 2.20 -2.17
N LEU A 218 -27.29 1.75 -1.00
CA LEU A 218 -26.72 2.61 0.03
C LEU A 218 -25.20 2.44 0.04
N ALA A 219 -24.48 3.51 -0.30
CA ALA A 219 -23.02 3.56 -0.24
C ALA A 219 -22.57 4.22 1.07
N THR A 220 -21.72 3.53 1.83
CA THR A 220 -21.11 3.98 3.08
C THR A 220 -19.61 3.69 3.08
N GLY A 221 -18.87 4.21 4.06
CA GLY A 221 -17.43 3.99 4.15
C GLY A 221 -16.67 4.64 2.99
N ALA A 222 -15.54 4.05 2.58
CA ALA A 222 -14.73 4.51 1.45
C ALA A 222 -15.18 3.87 0.13
N THR A 223 -16.49 3.94 -0.16
CA THR A 223 -17.04 3.36 -1.39
C THR A 223 -16.75 4.28 -2.57
N GLU A 224 -16.24 3.72 -3.66
CA GLU A 224 -15.94 4.42 -4.91
C GLU A 224 -16.60 3.69 -6.09
N ILE A 225 -17.37 4.43 -6.91
CA ILE A 225 -18.04 3.87 -8.10
C ILE A 225 -17.78 4.80 -9.29
N ALA A 226 -16.88 4.40 -10.19
CA ALA A 226 -16.44 5.25 -11.30
C ALA A 226 -17.58 5.65 -12.25
N ALA A 227 -18.51 4.74 -12.51
CA ALA A 227 -19.67 5.00 -13.37
C ALA A 227 -20.90 4.25 -12.87
N THR A 228 -22.06 4.90 -12.94
CA THR A 228 -23.36 4.30 -12.65
C THR A 228 -24.29 4.45 -13.85
N VAL A 229 -24.94 3.36 -14.25
CA VAL A 229 -25.90 3.31 -15.35
C VAL A 229 -27.23 2.80 -14.82
N LEU A 230 -28.27 3.65 -14.86
CA LEU A 230 -29.61 3.30 -14.40
C LEU A 230 -30.49 2.90 -15.60
N GLN A 231 -30.67 1.60 -15.83
CA GLN A 231 -31.60 1.11 -16.86
C GLN A 231 -33.03 0.89 -16.33
N SER A 232 -33.19 0.95 -15.01
CA SER A 232 -34.47 0.90 -14.28
C SER A 232 -34.51 1.97 -13.18
N GLY A 233 -35.67 2.16 -12.56
CA GLY A 233 -35.79 2.95 -11.33
C GLY A 233 -34.89 2.43 -10.21
N ALA A 234 -34.47 3.34 -9.33
CA ALA A 234 -33.60 3.08 -8.20
C ALA A 234 -33.62 4.22 -7.17
N ILE A 235 -33.26 3.91 -5.93
CA ILE A 235 -32.91 4.87 -4.89
C ILE A 235 -31.40 4.76 -4.66
N LEU A 236 -30.66 5.84 -4.94
CA LEU A 236 -29.23 5.93 -4.68
C LEU A 236 -29.01 6.81 -3.46
N VAL A 237 -28.27 6.33 -2.47
CA VAL A 237 -27.97 7.07 -1.23
C VAL A 237 -26.46 7.07 -1.00
N ASP A 238 -25.87 8.25 -1.01
CA ASP A 238 -24.48 8.49 -0.66
C ASP A 238 -24.37 8.94 0.81
N GLN A 239 -23.83 8.07 1.64
CA GLN A 239 -23.40 8.33 3.01
C GLN A 239 -21.92 7.95 3.17
N SER A 240 -21.15 8.03 2.09
CA SER A 240 -19.72 7.74 2.07
C SER A 240 -18.91 8.85 2.74
N LEU A 241 -17.64 8.55 2.99
CA LEU A 241 -16.71 9.44 3.68
C LEU A 241 -16.08 10.49 2.77
N THR A 242 -16.03 10.22 1.46
CA THR A 242 -15.47 11.11 0.43
C THR A 242 -16.52 12.05 -0.14
N GLY A 243 -17.79 11.63 -0.17
CA GLY A 243 -18.87 12.30 -0.88
C GLY A 243 -18.68 12.22 -2.41
N GLY A 244 -19.78 12.20 -3.16
CA GLY A 244 -19.70 12.13 -4.62
C GLY A 244 -19.42 10.73 -5.15
N VAL A 245 -19.89 9.68 -4.45
CA VAL A 245 -19.70 8.26 -4.86
C VAL A 245 -20.12 8.01 -6.31
N PHE A 246 -21.13 8.75 -6.77
CA PHE A 246 -21.70 8.64 -8.10
C PHE A 246 -21.07 9.68 -9.03
N GLU A 247 -19.78 9.54 -9.36
CA GLU A 247 -19.05 10.50 -10.20
C GLU A 247 -19.74 10.73 -11.55
N GLN A 248 -19.98 9.65 -12.30
CA GLN A 248 -20.69 9.68 -13.58
C GLN A 248 -21.98 8.87 -13.49
N LEU A 249 -23.12 9.55 -13.58
CA LEU A 249 -24.43 8.90 -13.60
C LEU A 249 -25.08 9.04 -14.97
N THR A 250 -25.39 7.91 -15.61
CA THR A 250 -26.04 7.87 -16.93
C THR A 250 -27.41 7.21 -16.83
N ILE A 251 -28.43 7.88 -17.38
CA ILE A 251 -29.77 7.34 -17.60
C ILE A 251 -29.95 7.17 -19.12
N PRO A 252 -29.68 5.97 -19.66
CA PRO A 252 -29.63 5.72 -21.09
C PRO A 252 -31.01 5.73 -21.74
N ALA A 253 -31.05 5.81 -23.08
CA ALA A 253 -32.30 5.73 -23.84
C ALA A 253 -33.10 4.42 -23.61
N SER A 254 -32.45 3.35 -23.12
CA SER A 254 -33.06 2.07 -22.76
C SER A 254 -33.74 2.03 -21.39
N TYR A 255 -33.74 3.14 -20.64
CA TYR A 255 -34.41 3.25 -19.35
C TYR A 255 -35.89 2.83 -19.40
N ILE A 256 -36.33 2.00 -18.44
CA ILE A 256 -37.74 1.62 -18.31
C ILE A 256 -38.57 2.82 -17.83
N ALA A 257 -39.40 3.36 -18.73
CA ALA A 257 -40.21 4.54 -18.48
C ALA A 257 -41.10 4.43 -17.23
N ASP A 258 -41.46 5.59 -16.67
CA ASP A 258 -42.36 5.77 -15.52
C ASP A 258 -41.88 5.21 -14.16
N GLN A 259 -40.72 4.54 -14.11
CA GLN A 259 -40.11 4.17 -12.83
C GLN A 259 -39.45 5.42 -12.18
N PRO A 260 -39.47 5.54 -10.83
CA PRO A 260 -38.84 6.66 -10.14
C PRO A 260 -37.33 6.47 -9.99
N ILE A 261 -36.57 7.55 -10.16
CA ILE A 261 -35.17 7.65 -9.75
C ILE A 261 -35.12 8.65 -8.59
N VAL A 262 -34.55 8.22 -7.47
CA VAL A 262 -34.32 9.08 -6.30
C VAL A 262 -32.83 9.04 -5.98
N ILE A 263 -32.23 10.22 -5.83
CA ILE A 263 -30.81 10.34 -5.50
C ILE A 263 -30.69 11.25 -4.28
N ASP A 264 -30.02 10.74 -3.26
CA ASP A 264 -29.69 11.45 -2.03
C ASP A 264 -28.16 11.43 -1.90
N GLY A 265 -27.51 12.46 -2.44
CA GLY A 265 -26.06 12.48 -2.64
C GLY A 265 -25.59 13.44 -3.73
N ASN A 266 -24.26 13.57 -3.86
CA ASN A 266 -23.62 14.44 -4.85
C ASN A 266 -23.24 13.66 -6.13
N ILE A 267 -23.27 14.34 -7.28
CA ILE A 267 -23.00 13.77 -8.61
C ILE A 267 -22.11 14.74 -9.38
N SER A 268 -21.00 14.28 -9.96
CA SER A 268 -20.20 15.19 -10.80
C SER A 268 -20.79 15.38 -12.18
N THR A 269 -21.21 14.32 -12.86
CA THR A 269 -21.85 14.44 -14.18
C THR A 269 -23.10 13.59 -14.28
N LEU A 270 -24.26 14.23 -14.49
CA LEU A 270 -25.52 13.57 -14.80
C LEU A 270 -25.78 13.63 -16.32
N THR A 271 -25.77 12.47 -16.97
CA THR A 271 -26.15 12.33 -18.40
C THR A 271 -27.52 11.68 -18.52
N VAL A 272 -28.45 12.34 -19.22
CA VAL A 272 -29.82 11.85 -19.42
C VAL A 272 -30.15 11.75 -20.90
N GLU A 273 -30.30 10.52 -21.38
CA GLU A 273 -30.73 10.21 -22.75
C GLU A 273 -32.19 9.73 -22.80
N ALA A 274 -32.72 9.23 -21.67
CA ALA A 274 -34.08 8.78 -21.54
C ALA A 274 -35.10 9.90 -21.81
N ASN A 275 -36.22 9.57 -22.45
CA ASN A 275 -37.28 10.52 -22.73
C ASN A 275 -38.15 10.77 -21.48
N LYS A 276 -37.95 11.93 -20.83
CA LYS A 276 -38.72 12.40 -19.66
C LYS A 276 -38.75 11.43 -18.46
N PRO A 277 -37.59 10.99 -17.92
CA PRO A 277 -37.55 10.19 -16.70
C PRO A 277 -38.08 10.96 -15.48
N ASN A 278 -38.63 10.24 -14.50
CA ASN A 278 -39.08 10.82 -13.23
C ASN A 278 -37.93 10.84 -12.22
N ILE A 279 -37.14 11.91 -12.21
CA ILE A 279 -35.95 12.06 -11.37
C ILE A 279 -36.22 13.00 -10.19
N THR A 280 -35.82 12.58 -8.98
CA THR A 280 -35.74 13.41 -7.79
C THR A 280 -34.31 13.38 -7.25
N VAL A 281 -33.70 14.54 -7.00
CA VAL A 281 -32.36 14.68 -6.45
C VAL A 281 -32.41 15.57 -5.22
N ASN A 282 -31.80 15.11 -4.13
CA ASN A 282 -31.50 15.90 -2.94
C ASN A 282 -29.98 15.88 -2.78
N GLY A 283 -29.31 16.98 -3.14
CA GLY A 283 -27.85 17.02 -3.22
C GLY A 283 -27.33 17.95 -4.32
N HIS A 284 -26.07 17.77 -4.68
CA HIS A 284 -25.36 18.64 -5.62
C HIS A 284 -25.01 17.93 -6.93
N ILE A 285 -25.12 18.64 -8.06
CA ILE A 285 -24.73 18.16 -9.38
C ILE A 285 -23.76 19.15 -10.03
N ASP A 286 -22.53 18.76 -10.38
CA ASP A 286 -21.59 19.69 -11.01
C ASP A 286 -21.99 20.02 -12.46
N GLU A 287 -22.27 18.99 -13.27
CA GLU A 287 -22.59 19.11 -14.69
C GLU A 287 -23.81 18.25 -15.09
N ILE A 288 -24.71 18.80 -15.93
CA ILE A 288 -25.84 18.07 -16.53
C ILE A 288 -25.72 18.05 -18.06
N LYS A 289 -25.79 16.84 -18.64
CA LYS A 289 -25.86 16.58 -20.08
C LYS A 289 -27.20 15.96 -20.44
N ALA A 290 -28.19 16.78 -20.79
CA ALA A 290 -29.55 16.34 -21.05
C ALA A 290 -30.26 17.21 -22.10
N PRO A 291 -31.38 16.75 -22.68
CA PRO A 291 -32.27 17.60 -23.47
C PRO A 291 -32.85 18.75 -22.63
N ASP A 292 -33.08 19.91 -23.26
CA ASP A 292 -33.65 21.12 -22.62
C ASP A 292 -34.98 20.88 -21.88
N SER A 293 -35.69 19.79 -22.20
CA SER A 293 -36.98 19.44 -21.59
C SER A 293 -36.88 18.60 -20.31
N LEU A 294 -35.68 18.33 -19.79
CA LEU A 294 -35.51 17.56 -18.56
C LEU A 294 -36.09 18.30 -17.34
N ILE A 295 -36.82 17.58 -16.50
CA ILE A 295 -37.32 18.09 -15.22
C ILE A 295 -36.72 17.24 -14.11
N ILE A 296 -35.96 17.86 -13.21
CA ILE A 296 -35.46 17.26 -11.97
C ILE A 296 -36.25 17.87 -10.81
N LYS A 297 -36.75 17.01 -9.91
CA LYS A 297 -37.44 17.42 -8.67
C LYS A 297 -36.48 17.30 -7.47
N GLY A 298 -36.88 17.83 -6.32
CA GLY A 298 -36.12 17.73 -5.06
C GLY A 298 -35.28 18.96 -4.75
N ASP A 299 -34.54 18.91 -3.65
CA ASP A 299 -33.64 19.98 -3.19
C ASP A 299 -32.27 19.85 -3.88
N VAL A 300 -32.23 20.18 -5.18
CA VAL A 300 -31.04 20.03 -6.04
C VAL A 300 -30.28 21.34 -6.22
N ILE A 301 -28.95 21.30 -6.09
CA ILE A 301 -28.02 22.38 -6.44
C ILE A 301 -27.27 21.99 -7.72
N ILE A 302 -27.15 22.87 -8.72
CA ILE A 302 -26.49 22.59 -10.00
C ILE A 302 -25.33 23.58 -10.22
N GLY A 303 -24.12 23.07 -10.50
CA GLY A 303 -22.88 23.85 -10.62
C GLY A 303 -22.33 24.34 -9.28
N GLU A 304 -21.17 25.01 -9.27
CA GLU A 304 -20.72 25.68 -8.03
C GLU A 304 -21.75 26.74 -7.60
N PRO A 305 -22.19 26.75 -6.34
CA PRO A 305 -23.12 27.76 -5.87
C PRO A 305 -22.43 29.11 -5.94
N GLU A 306 -22.91 29.98 -6.84
CA GLU A 306 -22.54 31.39 -6.84
C GLU A 306 -22.74 31.94 -5.42
N PRO A 307 -21.70 32.52 -4.79
CA PRO A 307 -21.81 32.96 -3.41
C PRO A 307 -22.92 34.00 -3.31
N THR A 308 -23.88 33.75 -2.42
CA THR A 308 -25.04 34.65 -2.23
C THR A 308 -24.71 35.78 -1.27
N THR A 309 -23.65 35.63 -0.48
CA THR A 309 -23.10 36.66 0.40
C THR A 309 -21.61 36.90 0.16
N ILE A 310 -21.13 38.10 0.50
CA ILE A 310 -19.69 38.43 0.41
C ILE A 310 -18.83 37.54 1.31
N PHE A 311 -19.37 37.09 2.45
CA PHE A 311 -18.64 36.21 3.36
C PHE A 311 -18.58 34.76 2.89
N GLU A 312 -19.56 34.29 2.11
CA GLU A 312 -19.48 33.01 1.38
C GLU A 312 -18.40 33.08 0.30
N ALA A 313 -18.36 34.18 -0.48
CA ALA A 313 -17.32 34.38 -1.50
C ALA A 313 -15.91 34.40 -0.89
N ILE A 314 -15.76 35.07 0.26
CA ILE A 314 -14.49 35.08 1.00
C ILE A 314 -14.13 33.65 1.43
N GLU A 315 -15.06 32.91 2.03
CA GLU A 315 -14.83 31.56 2.55
C GLU A 315 -14.42 30.56 1.46
N GLN A 316 -15.00 30.67 0.26
CA GLN A 316 -14.66 29.85 -0.89
C GLN A 316 -13.25 30.13 -1.44
N MET A 317 -12.74 31.36 -1.28
CA MET A 317 -11.54 31.80 -2.02
C MET A 317 -10.31 32.06 -1.14
N PHE A 318 -10.47 32.36 0.16
CA PHE A 318 -9.39 32.97 0.97
C PHE A 318 -8.15 32.08 1.16
N LEU A 319 -8.31 30.76 1.07
CA LEU A 319 -7.21 29.81 1.20
C LEU A 319 -6.26 29.82 -0.01
N GLY A 320 -6.65 30.41 -1.15
CA GLY A 320 -5.80 30.43 -2.34
C GLY A 320 -5.53 29.02 -2.85
N ASN A 321 -4.26 28.64 -2.98
CA ASN A 321 -3.85 27.29 -3.39
C ASN A 321 -3.83 26.27 -2.25
N ASN A 322 -4.13 26.69 -1.02
CA ASN A 322 -4.13 25.79 0.13
C ASN A 322 -5.44 25.00 0.19
N ASN A 323 -5.34 23.68 0.35
CA ASN A 323 -6.52 22.80 0.38
C ASN A 323 -7.25 22.82 1.74
N ASP A 324 -6.55 23.05 2.86
CA ASP A 324 -7.10 22.99 4.22
C ASP A 324 -6.57 24.14 5.08
N ALA A 325 -7.48 24.81 5.81
CA ALA A 325 -7.14 25.84 6.79
C ALA A 325 -6.22 25.35 7.93
N SER A 326 -6.20 24.04 8.20
CA SER A 326 -5.34 23.40 9.20
C SER A 326 -3.89 23.25 8.73
N TYR A 327 -3.62 23.38 7.42
CA TYR A 327 -2.33 23.08 6.78
C TYR A 327 -1.97 24.13 5.74
N VAL A 328 -1.78 25.39 6.18
CA VAL A 328 -1.43 26.50 5.29
C VAL A 328 0.09 26.56 5.10
N SER A 329 0.57 26.32 3.87
CA SER A 329 1.98 26.38 3.50
C SER A 329 2.27 27.30 2.30
N ASP A 330 1.23 27.78 1.61
CA ASP A 330 1.31 28.71 0.49
C ASP A 330 0.54 30.02 0.77
N LYS A 331 0.74 31.01 -0.09
CA LYS A 331 0.11 32.32 -0.07
C LYS A 331 -1.42 32.23 -0.01
N LEU A 332 -2.01 33.09 0.83
CA LEU A 332 -3.46 33.25 0.96
C LEU A 332 -4.01 34.21 -0.10
N ASN A 333 -5.27 34.02 -0.48
CA ASN A 333 -5.97 34.91 -1.40
C ASN A 333 -6.91 35.86 -0.63
N LEU A 334 -6.31 36.86 0.03
CA LEU A 334 -7.04 37.83 0.85
C LEU A 334 -7.66 38.92 -0.03
N LEU A 335 -8.86 38.64 -0.54
CA LEU A 335 -9.63 39.56 -1.37
C LEU A 335 -9.86 40.91 -0.69
N THR A 336 -9.74 42.00 -1.43
CA THR A 336 -10.14 43.36 -0.99
C THR A 336 -11.48 43.79 -1.60
N SER A 337 -11.94 43.09 -2.64
CA SER A 337 -13.24 43.27 -3.32
C SER A 337 -13.61 41.99 -4.09
N HIS A 338 -14.88 41.86 -4.49
CA HIS A 338 -15.38 40.73 -5.29
C HIS A 338 -16.31 41.24 -6.41
N ALA A 339 -16.21 40.68 -7.62
CA ALA A 339 -16.94 41.18 -8.79
C ALA A 339 -18.47 41.15 -8.64
N ASN A 340 -19.02 40.09 -8.04
CA ASN A 340 -20.46 39.96 -7.76
C ASN A 340 -20.95 40.91 -6.65
N PHE A 341 -20.03 41.57 -5.93
CA PHE A 341 -20.32 42.48 -4.83
C PHE A 341 -19.54 43.81 -4.98
N PRO A 342 -19.76 44.57 -6.07
CA PRO A 342 -18.87 45.64 -6.51
C PRO A 342 -18.79 46.86 -5.56
N ASN A 343 -19.73 46.99 -4.63
CA ASN A 343 -19.79 48.09 -3.65
C ASN A 343 -19.31 47.67 -2.24
N LYS A 344 -18.78 46.45 -2.09
CA LYS A 344 -18.29 45.94 -0.81
C LYS A 344 -16.77 45.99 -0.79
N THR A 345 -16.21 46.61 0.26
CA THR A 345 -14.77 46.61 0.52
C THR A 345 -14.48 45.66 1.68
N ILE A 346 -13.49 44.79 1.50
CA ILE A 346 -13.07 43.82 2.51
C ILE A 346 -11.81 44.34 3.19
N VAL A 347 -11.84 44.45 4.52
CA VAL A 347 -10.67 44.82 5.33
C VAL A 347 -10.25 43.62 6.18
N TRP A 348 -9.00 43.23 6.07
CA TRP A 348 -8.43 42.10 6.82
C TRP A 348 -7.61 42.56 8.01
N THR A 349 -7.75 41.85 9.13
CA THR A 349 -6.81 41.89 10.26
C THR A 349 -6.36 40.48 10.61
N THR A 350 -5.18 40.37 11.21
CA THR A 350 -4.57 39.10 11.63
C THR A 350 -4.19 39.15 13.11
N SER A 351 -4.25 38.00 13.78
CA SER A 351 -3.75 37.84 15.15
C SER A 351 -2.22 37.63 15.22
N SER A 352 -1.54 37.46 14.09
CA SER A 352 -0.13 37.09 13.99
C SER A 352 0.58 37.82 12.84
N ASP A 353 1.84 38.18 13.05
CA ASP A 353 2.74 38.74 12.03
C ASP A 353 3.17 37.71 10.97
N ALA A 354 2.85 36.43 11.19
CA ALA A 354 3.04 35.36 10.21
C ALA A 354 2.21 35.53 8.92
N VAL A 355 1.21 36.43 8.89
CA VAL A 355 0.45 36.77 7.68
C VAL A 355 0.58 38.25 7.36
N ASN A 356 1.04 38.56 6.15
CA ASN A 356 0.94 39.89 5.60
C ASN A 356 -0.45 40.08 4.96
N VAL A 357 -1.38 40.68 5.69
CA VAL A 357 -2.77 40.87 5.21
C VAL A 357 -2.90 41.77 3.98
N ALA A 358 -1.88 42.56 3.63
CA ALA A 358 -1.90 43.40 2.45
C ALA A 358 -1.57 42.62 1.16
N THR A 359 -0.76 41.58 1.27
CA THR A 359 -0.29 40.81 0.11
C THR A 359 -0.79 39.38 0.09
N GLY A 360 -1.25 38.84 1.24
CA GLY A 360 -1.57 37.43 1.44
C GLY A 360 -0.35 36.55 1.68
N ASP A 361 0.87 37.11 1.68
CA ASP A 361 2.10 36.33 1.89
C ASP A 361 2.17 35.83 3.34
N ILE A 362 2.69 34.62 3.51
CA ILE A 362 2.88 33.99 4.82
C ILE A 362 4.37 33.87 5.16
N MET A 363 4.69 33.97 6.46
CA MET A 363 6.02 33.71 7.01
C MET A 363 5.96 32.47 7.90
N ARG A 364 6.82 31.49 7.60
CA ARG A 364 6.81 30.18 8.27
C ARG A 364 7.96 30.09 9.28
N GLY A 365 7.62 29.77 10.53
CA GLY A 365 8.57 29.57 11.62
C GLY A 365 9.07 28.13 11.74
N ASP A 366 9.80 27.83 12.81
CA ASP A 366 10.21 26.46 13.16
C ASP A 366 9.03 25.60 13.66
N ASP A 367 7.99 26.24 14.18
CA ASP A 367 6.78 25.61 14.70
C ASP A 367 5.55 26.01 13.87
N ASP A 368 4.50 25.22 14.02
CA ASP A 368 3.20 25.57 13.47
C ASP A 368 2.63 26.80 14.19
N THR A 369 2.10 27.74 13.43
CA THR A 369 1.60 29.02 13.95
C THR A 369 0.10 29.12 13.71
N PRO A 370 -0.74 28.98 14.76
CA PRO A 370 -2.17 29.24 14.64
C PRO A 370 -2.42 30.74 14.43
N VAL A 371 -3.25 31.09 13.45
CA VAL A 371 -3.59 32.47 13.09
C VAL A 371 -5.10 32.62 12.98
N THR A 372 -5.64 33.66 13.61
CA THR A 372 -7.02 34.10 13.39
C THR A 372 -7.01 35.29 12.44
N LEU A 373 -7.60 35.11 11.26
CA LEU A 373 -7.89 36.18 10.32
C LEU A 373 -9.29 36.72 10.56
N THR A 374 -9.49 38.02 10.42
CA THR A 374 -10.81 38.64 10.51
C THR A 374 -11.05 39.47 9.27
N ALA A 375 -12.05 39.10 8.48
CA ALA A 375 -12.55 39.92 7.37
C ALA A 375 -13.67 40.82 7.89
N THR A 376 -13.59 42.11 7.62
CA THR A 376 -14.62 43.09 7.97
C THR A 376 -15.18 43.73 6.70
N VAL A 377 -16.50 43.69 6.55
CA VAL A 377 -17.24 44.27 5.43
C VAL A 377 -18.40 45.09 6.00
N ASP A 378 -18.48 46.37 5.68
CA ASP A 378 -19.53 47.30 6.14
C ASP A 378 -19.79 47.30 7.67
N GLY A 379 -18.75 47.02 8.46
CA GLY A 379 -18.83 46.98 9.93
C GLY A 379 -19.24 45.63 10.52
N GLU A 380 -19.57 44.65 9.69
CA GLU A 380 -19.73 43.24 10.09
C GLU A 380 -18.41 42.49 9.91
N SER A 381 -18.12 41.55 10.81
CA SER A 381 -16.86 40.79 10.79
C SER A 381 -17.09 39.27 10.84
N LYS A 382 -16.30 38.52 10.08
CA LYS A 382 -16.21 37.06 10.14
C LYS A 382 -14.76 36.64 10.39
N THR A 383 -14.57 35.68 11.31
CA THR A 383 -13.26 35.16 11.67
C THR A 383 -12.98 33.83 10.99
N PHE A 384 -11.74 33.64 10.55
CA PHE A 384 -11.23 32.41 9.93
C PHE A 384 -10.00 31.96 10.74
N ASN A 385 -10.04 30.74 11.26
CA ASN A 385 -8.91 30.18 12.01
C ASN A 385 -8.11 29.29 11.07
N ILE A 386 -6.86 29.65 10.85
CA ILE A 386 -5.91 28.89 10.04
C ILE A 386 -4.71 28.48 10.87
N ASN A 387 -3.92 27.53 10.37
CA ASN A 387 -2.66 27.11 10.96
C ASN A 387 -1.58 27.11 9.89
N ILE A 388 -0.59 27.99 10.06
CA ILE A 388 0.57 28.10 9.17
C ILE A 388 1.56 27.02 9.57
N LEU A 389 1.92 26.15 8.64
CA LEU A 389 2.81 25.03 8.91
C LEU A 389 4.25 25.48 9.17
N SER A 390 4.97 24.74 10.01
CA SER A 390 6.43 24.86 10.21
C SER A 390 7.17 24.80 8.88
N ARG A 391 8.19 25.65 8.68
CA ARG A 391 8.97 25.77 7.43
C ARG A 391 9.58 24.46 6.90
N ASN A 392 9.71 23.45 7.77
CA ASN A 392 10.29 22.15 7.45
C ASN A 392 9.26 21.14 6.90
N ILE A 393 8.00 21.54 6.68
CA ILE A 393 6.92 20.71 6.15
C ILE A 393 6.44 21.34 4.83
N MET A 394 6.15 20.56 3.79
CA MET A 394 5.49 21.09 2.59
C MET A 394 4.00 20.77 2.55
N GLU A 395 3.69 19.52 2.87
CA GLU A 395 2.37 18.94 2.75
C GLU A 395 2.14 17.99 3.91
N VAL A 396 0.86 17.82 4.26
CA VAL A 396 0.37 16.87 5.25
C VAL A 396 -0.79 16.13 4.61
N ASP A 397 -0.47 14.99 4.01
CA ASP A 397 -1.50 14.11 3.45
C ASP A 397 -2.09 13.25 4.55
N LYS A 398 -3.38 12.94 4.44
CA LYS A 398 -4.05 11.98 5.32
C LYS A 398 -4.62 10.88 4.45
N ASP A 399 -4.27 9.64 4.78
CA ASP A 399 -4.84 8.46 4.14
C ASP A 399 -5.71 7.67 5.12
N GLY A 400 -6.82 7.12 4.64
CA GLY A 400 -7.81 6.44 5.48
C GLY A 400 -8.62 7.38 6.39
N ASN A 401 -9.83 6.93 6.71
CA ASN A 401 -10.77 7.65 7.57
C ASN A 401 -11.50 6.65 8.48
N ASP A 402 -11.76 7.03 9.72
CA ASP A 402 -12.49 6.23 10.71
C ASP A 402 -13.58 7.09 11.32
N ILE A 403 -14.83 6.65 11.19
CA ILE A 403 -16.04 7.34 11.66
C ILE A 403 -16.03 7.68 13.16
N ARG A 404 -15.17 7.03 13.93
CA ARG A 404 -14.99 7.30 15.36
C ARG A 404 -14.18 8.56 15.59
N PHE A 405 -13.37 9.05 14.65
CA PHE A 405 -12.81 10.40 14.76
C PHE A 405 -13.85 11.46 14.46
N ALA A 406 -13.76 12.58 15.17
CA ALA A 406 -14.55 13.76 14.82
C ALA A 406 -14.01 14.37 13.50
N PRO A 407 -14.87 15.03 12.69
CA PRO A 407 -14.44 15.68 11.46
C PRO A 407 -13.22 16.59 11.66
N GLY A 408 -12.24 16.49 10.76
CA GLY A 408 -10.98 17.21 10.82
C GLY A 408 -9.92 16.64 11.77
N TYR A 409 -10.19 15.52 12.46
CA TYR A 409 -9.22 14.79 13.28
C TYR A 409 -8.83 13.44 12.65
N PRO A 410 -7.63 12.90 12.94
CA PRO A 410 -6.56 13.48 13.76
C PRO A 410 -5.91 14.72 13.14
N LYS A 411 -5.31 15.57 13.98
CA LYS A 411 -4.51 16.73 13.56
C LYS A 411 -3.08 16.56 14.05
N VAL A 412 -2.12 17.02 13.25
CA VAL A 412 -0.70 17.02 13.64
C VAL A 412 -0.22 18.45 13.68
N ARG A 413 0.63 18.75 14.66
CA ARG A 413 1.24 20.07 14.87
C ARG A 413 2.70 19.93 15.25
N ILE A 414 3.50 20.91 14.86
CA ILE A 414 4.86 21.07 15.36
C ILE A 414 4.89 22.10 16.49
N VAL A 415 5.37 21.69 17.67
CA VAL A 415 5.43 22.52 18.87
C VAL A 415 6.80 22.37 19.53
N ASN A 416 7.55 23.47 19.63
CA ASN A 416 8.94 23.49 20.09
C ASN A 416 9.83 22.47 19.36
N GLY A 417 9.65 22.33 18.04
CA GLY A 417 10.37 21.39 17.17
C GLY A 417 9.93 19.92 17.30
N MET A 418 8.92 19.62 18.13
CA MET A 418 8.42 18.27 18.38
C MET A 418 7.09 18.01 17.68
N ILE A 419 6.89 16.78 17.20
CA ILE A 419 5.66 16.33 16.57
C ILE A 419 4.61 16.03 17.66
N HIS A 420 3.49 16.74 17.59
CA HIS A 420 2.33 16.56 18.45
C HIS A 420 1.12 16.09 17.64
N VAL A 421 0.32 15.20 18.22
CA VAL A 421 -0.93 14.75 17.60
C VAL A 421 -2.10 15.13 18.50
N ASP A 422 -3.10 15.78 17.91
CA ASP A 422 -4.40 15.99 18.52
C ASP A 422 -5.38 14.97 17.94
N VAL A 423 -6.06 14.26 18.83
CA VAL A 423 -7.12 13.31 18.49
C VAL A 423 -8.41 13.72 19.17
N LYS A 424 -9.52 13.54 18.47
CA LYS A 424 -10.87 13.73 19.02
C LYS A 424 -11.76 12.65 18.43
N THR A 425 -12.48 11.93 19.28
CA THR A 425 -13.38 10.87 18.84
C THR A 425 -14.83 11.20 19.16
N THR A 426 -15.80 10.65 18.42
CA THR A 426 -17.24 10.86 18.63
C THR A 426 -17.80 9.98 19.76
N MET A 427 -17.05 8.94 20.13
CA MET A 427 -17.31 8.03 21.24
C MET A 427 -16.02 7.70 22.01
N ARG A 428 -16.16 7.16 23.22
CA ARG A 428 -15.01 6.75 24.03
C ARG A 428 -14.28 5.59 23.36
N THR A 429 -12.99 5.74 23.11
CA THR A 429 -12.25 4.88 22.17
C THR A 429 -10.82 4.65 22.63
N LYS A 430 -10.24 3.47 22.35
CA LYS A 430 -8.82 3.21 22.57
C LYS A 430 -8.07 3.28 21.24
N ILE A 431 -7.04 4.11 21.18
CA ILE A 431 -6.23 4.33 19.97
C ILE A 431 -4.82 3.83 20.24
N TYR A 432 -4.32 2.95 19.37
CA TYR A 432 -2.90 2.63 19.23
C TYR A 432 -2.29 3.52 18.16
N TRP A 433 -1.06 3.96 18.33
CA TRP A 433 -0.38 4.78 17.31
C TRP A 433 1.10 4.45 17.22
N VAL A 434 1.68 4.74 16.05
CA VAL A 434 3.10 4.55 15.74
C VAL A 434 3.61 5.73 14.90
N VAL A 435 4.86 6.13 15.11
CA VAL A 435 5.61 7.09 14.29
C VAL A 435 6.78 6.36 13.65
N ASP A 436 6.95 6.52 12.34
CA ASP A 436 7.94 5.85 11.50
C ASP A 436 8.56 6.83 10.47
N SER A 437 9.77 6.56 9.96
CA SER A 437 10.48 7.47 9.02
C SER A 437 10.33 7.12 7.53
N GLY A 438 9.35 6.33 7.10
CA GLY A 438 9.18 6.05 5.68
C GLY A 438 10.25 5.11 5.11
N PHE A 439 9.82 4.07 4.42
CA PHE A 439 10.59 3.51 3.31
C PHE A 439 9.68 3.54 2.09
N GLU A 440 10.21 4.03 0.97
CA GLU A 440 9.48 4.12 -0.29
C GLU A 440 8.92 2.73 -0.65
N GLY A 441 7.59 2.63 -0.82
CA GLY A 441 6.90 1.37 -1.12
C GLY A 441 6.41 0.53 0.07
N SER A 442 6.60 0.98 1.32
CA SER A 442 6.09 0.27 2.52
C SER A 442 4.73 0.83 2.99
N GLU A 443 3.78 -0.01 3.40
CA GLU A 443 2.49 0.43 3.96
C GLU A 443 2.38 0.18 5.48
N LEU A 444 1.95 1.20 6.24
CA LEU A 444 1.59 1.01 7.66
C LEU A 444 0.28 0.22 7.76
N THR A 445 0.37 -1.07 8.06
CA THR A 445 -0.80 -1.92 8.33
C THR A 445 -1.12 -1.97 9.81
N ARG A 446 -2.25 -2.59 10.16
CA ARG A 446 -2.65 -2.85 11.55
C ARG A 446 -1.53 -3.59 12.30
N LYS A 447 -0.90 -4.55 11.63
CA LYS A 447 0.19 -5.35 12.16
C LYS A 447 1.43 -4.51 12.41
N SER A 448 1.73 -3.54 11.54
CA SER A 448 2.79 -2.56 11.76
C SER A 448 2.51 -1.69 12.99
N VAL A 449 1.28 -1.17 13.13
CA VAL A 449 0.92 -0.28 14.26
C VAL A 449 0.84 -1.02 15.60
N ILE A 450 0.39 -2.27 15.63
CA ILE A 450 0.24 -3.07 16.87
C ILE A 450 1.47 -3.94 17.16
N GLY A 451 2.16 -4.43 16.15
CA GLY A 451 3.29 -5.35 16.27
C GLY A 451 4.64 -4.65 16.11
N GLY A 452 4.68 -3.49 15.45
CA GLY A 452 5.92 -2.82 15.08
C GLY A 452 6.60 -3.40 13.83
N TYR A 453 6.00 -4.33 13.10
CA TYR A 453 6.64 -4.99 11.97
C TYR A 453 5.73 -5.07 10.75
N ALA A 454 6.32 -5.10 9.56
CA ALA A 454 5.59 -5.13 8.30
C ALA A 454 4.96 -6.50 8.03
N GLU A 455 3.90 -6.51 7.23
CA GLU A 455 3.38 -7.73 6.61
C GLU A 455 4.31 -8.24 5.51
N ASP A 456 4.98 -7.32 4.80
CA ASP A 456 6.02 -7.65 3.85
C ASP A 456 7.29 -8.14 4.60
N PRO A 457 7.73 -9.39 4.38
CA PRO A 457 8.92 -9.94 5.02
C PRO A 457 10.24 -9.30 4.52
N ASP A 458 10.23 -8.35 3.59
CA ASP A 458 11.46 -7.66 3.16
C ASP A 458 11.58 -6.24 3.76
N ILE A 459 10.60 -5.79 4.56
CA ILE A 459 10.52 -4.42 5.07
C ILE A 459 10.53 -4.39 6.61
N ILE A 460 11.45 -3.63 7.19
CA ILE A 460 11.48 -3.32 8.64
C ILE A 460 11.03 -1.88 8.81
N PHE A 461 9.98 -1.64 9.60
CA PHE A 461 9.61 -0.28 9.99
C PHE A 461 10.61 0.24 11.03
N GLN A 462 11.18 1.42 10.77
CA GLN A 462 11.92 2.16 11.79
C GLN A 462 10.90 2.85 12.69
N THR A 463 10.32 2.06 13.60
CA THR A 463 9.40 2.59 14.59
C THR A 463 10.16 3.44 15.60
N TYR A 464 9.87 4.74 15.60
CA TYR A 464 10.48 5.72 16.48
C TYR A 464 9.65 5.96 17.73
N ALA A 465 8.33 6.01 17.66
CA ALA A 465 7.51 6.24 18.84
C ALA A 465 6.20 5.51 18.72
N TRP A 466 5.65 5.08 19.84
CA TRP A 466 4.37 4.39 19.83
C TRP A 466 3.72 4.37 21.20
N ALA A 467 2.40 4.39 21.24
CA ALA A 467 1.67 4.18 22.48
C ALA A 467 0.26 3.69 22.21
N ASN A 468 -0.48 3.49 23.29
CA ASN A 468 -1.93 3.48 23.26
C ASN A 468 -2.50 4.46 24.28
N VAL A 469 -3.61 5.08 23.91
CA VAL A 469 -4.31 6.10 24.68
C VAL A 469 -5.81 5.84 24.62
N GLU A 470 -6.50 6.03 25.75
CA GLU A 470 -7.95 6.08 25.80
C GLU A 470 -8.41 7.53 25.63
N ILE A 471 -9.35 7.74 24.71
CA ILE A 471 -9.90 9.05 24.37
C ILE A 471 -11.36 9.08 24.81
N GLU A 472 -11.72 10.07 25.61
CA GLU A 472 -13.12 10.33 25.98
C GLU A 472 -13.89 10.95 24.80
N ALA A 473 -15.19 10.65 24.74
CA ALA A 473 -16.03 11.10 23.64
C ALA A 473 -16.09 12.64 23.56
N ASN A 474 -15.88 13.16 22.36
CA ASN A 474 -15.97 14.57 21.98
C ASN A 474 -14.97 15.51 22.69
N GLU A 475 -13.92 14.96 23.28
CA GLU A 475 -12.83 15.74 23.88
C GLU A 475 -11.57 15.67 23.01
N VAL A 476 -10.87 16.81 22.89
CA VAL A 476 -9.57 16.86 22.21
C VAL A 476 -8.51 16.39 23.20
N THR A 477 -7.82 15.32 22.86
CA THR A 477 -6.64 14.84 23.57
C THR A 477 -5.41 15.13 22.72
N SER A 478 -4.46 15.87 23.28
CA SER A 478 -3.17 16.16 22.64
C SER A 478 -2.08 15.33 23.28
N PHE A 479 -1.20 14.73 22.48
CA PHE A 479 0.00 14.06 22.99
C PHE A 479 1.24 14.41 22.16
N ASN A 480 2.35 14.60 22.87
CA ASN A 480 3.68 14.70 22.27
C ASN A 480 4.14 13.29 21.90
N THR A 481 4.52 13.09 20.63
CA THR A 481 5.04 11.80 20.15
C THR A 481 6.44 11.49 20.69
N GLY A 482 7.13 12.47 21.26
CA GLY A 482 8.52 12.33 21.70
C GLY A 482 9.53 12.38 20.55
N ARG A 483 9.10 12.68 19.32
CA ARG A 483 9.97 12.78 18.14
C ARG A 483 10.00 14.19 17.57
N ALA A 484 11.22 14.66 17.31
CA ALA A 484 11.47 15.91 16.60
C ALA A 484 11.38 15.69 15.09
N LEU A 485 10.95 16.70 14.37
CA LEU A 485 11.07 16.73 12.92
C LEU A 485 12.57 16.89 12.58
N ARG A 486 13.18 15.89 11.91
CA ARG A 486 14.60 15.94 11.51
C ARG A 486 14.73 16.36 10.05
N ASN A 487 15.63 17.31 9.77
CA ASN A 487 15.87 17.84 8.41
C ASN A 487 16.29 16.77 7.38
N SER A 488 16.85 15.64 7.84
CA SER A 488 17.32 14.54 6.97
C SER A 488 16.25 13.49 6.64
N ALA A 489 15.08 13.51 7.28
CA ALA A 489 14.04 12.50 7.05
C ALA A 489 13.21 12.88 5.82
N LYS A 490 13.41 12.18 4.70
CA LYS A 490 12.62 12.36 3.45
C LYS A 490 11.11 12.22 3.67
N GLU A 491 10.72 11.49 4.70
CA GLU A 491 9.35 11.20 5.03
C GLU A 491 9.24 10.91 6.54
N ILE A 492 8.16 11.35 7.17
CA ILE A 492 7.73 10.87 8.48
C ILE A 492 6.27 10.48 8.35
N ARG A 493 5.89 9.34 8.97
CA ARG A 493 4.54 8.78 8.91
C ARG A 493 4.01 8.53 10.31
N ILE A 494 2.72 8.80 10.50
CA ILE A 494 2.01 8.46 11.73
C ILE A 494 0.86 7.53 11.36
N GLY A 495 0.84 6.34 11.95
CA GLY A 495 -0.23 5.35 11.78
C GLY A 495 -1.04 5.18 13.05
N PHE A 496 -2.36 5.03 12.93
CA PHE A 496 -3.25 4.77 14.05
C PHE A 496 -4.01 3.47 13.86
N VAL A 497 -4.29 2.76 14.95
CA VAL A 497 -5.28 1.69 15.00
C VAL A 497 -6.30 2.02 16.06
N VAL A 498 -7.56 2.08 15.65
CA VAL A 498 -8.68 2.42 16.52
C VAL A 498 -9.40 1.14 16.95
N SER A 499 -9.59 0.98 18.26
CA SER A 499 -10.25 -0.18 18.89
C SER A 499 -11.38 0.27 19.81
N ASP A 500 -12.42 -0.55 19.92
CA ASP A 500 -13.43 -0.38 20.96
C ASP A 500 -12.88 -0.85 22.32
N LEU A 501 -13.57 -0.49 23.41
CA LEU A 501 -13.13 -0.85 24.76
C LEU A 501 -13.48 -2.28 25.17
N TYR A 502 -14.25 -3.02 24.36
CA TYR A 502 -14.80 -4.33 24.73
C TYR A 502 -14.14 -5.52 24.02
N ASP A 503 -13.20 -5.28 23.10
CA ASP A 503 -12.11 -6.19 22.70
C ASP A 503 -12.56 -7.63 22.41
N LYS A 504 -13.77 -7.82 21.85
CA LYS A 504 -14.29 -9.16 21.55
C LYS A 504 -14.26 -9.53 20.08
N GLU A 505 -14.65 -8.67 19.14
CA GLU A 505 -14.66 -9.00 17.70
C GLU A 505 -14.67 -7.76 16.78
N ILE A 506 -13.87 -6.71 17.02
CA ILE A 506 -14.02 -5.45 16.25
C ILE A 506 -12.90 -5.23 15.23
N GLY A 507 -13.33 -4.99 13.99
CA GLY A 507 -12.52 -4.51 12.87
C GLY A 507 -11.68 -3.30 13.28
N SER A 508 -10.38 -3.52 13.33
CA SER A 508 -9.41 -2.44 13.46
C SER A 508 -9.39 -1.64 12.18
N VAL A 509 -9.67 -0.35 12.25
CA VAL A 509 -9.37 0.55 11.15
C VAL A 509 -7.97 1.10 11.39
N VAL A 510 -7.17 1.05 10.34
CA VAL A 510 -5.87 1.69 10.30
C VAL A 510 -6.09 3.05 9.66
N LEU A 511 -5.88 4.14 10.40
CA LEU A 511 -5.68 5.42 9.72
C LEU A 511 -4.25 5.40 9.18
N LYS A 512 -4.13 5.54 7.87
CA LYS A 512 -2.88 5.41 7.16
C LYS A 512 -2.22 6.79 7.04
N HIS A 513 -0.91 6.78 7.24
CA HIS A 513 -0.02 7.68 6.52
C HIS A 513 -0.33 9.18 6.62
N ILE A 514 0.00 9.78 7.76
CA ILE A 514 0.23 11.23 7.78
C ILE A 514 1.64 11.51 7.28
N GLN A 515 1.79 11.88 6.00
CA GLN A 515 3.09 12.12 5.38
C GLN A 515 3.58 13.53 5.65
N PHE A 516 4.83 13.66 6.08
CA PHE A 516 5.56 14.93 6.03
C PHE A 516 6.61 14.86 4.93
N SER A 517 6.51 15.71 3.91
CA SER A 517 7.61 15.91 2.96
C SER A 517 8.46 17.11 3.38
N PRO A 518 9.73 16.94 3.77
CA PRO A 518 10.64 18.07 3.95
C PRO A 518 10.94 18.73 2.59
N LEU A 519 11.44 19.96 2.64
CA LEU A 519 12.00 20.62 1.48
C LEU A 519 13.25 19.88 0.99
N LYS A 520 13.21 19.32 -0.23
CA LYS A 520 14.38 18.73 -0.91
C LYS A 520 15.53 19.74 -1.14
N THR A 521 15.29 21.03 -0.92
CA THR A 521 16.20 22.15 -1.26
C THR A 521 16.82 22.86 -0.06
N TYR A 522 16.39 22.56 1.18
CA TYR A 522 16.96 23.16 2.39
C TYR A 522 17.90 22.15 3.04
N ASP A 523 19.11 22.05 2.52
CA ASP A 523 20.22 21.33 3.15
C ASP A 523 20.89 22.27 4.15
N ASP A 524 21.02 21.87 5.41
CA ASP A 524 21.72 22.61 6.47
C ASP A 524 23.02 21.92 6.90
N THR A 525 23.44 20.88 6.16
CA THR A 525 24.63 20.10 6.44
C THR A 525 25.73 20.38 5.43
N ALA A 526 26.97 20.49 5.92
CA ALA A 526 28.12 20.58 5.04
C ALA A 526 28.43 19.22 4.42
N PRO A 527 28.96 19.18 3.18
CA PRO A 527 29.41 17.93 2.59
C PRO A 527 30.48 17.29 3.46
N HIS A 528 30.46 15.96 3.54
CA HIS A 528 31.49 15.19 4.24
C HIS A 528 32.06 14.09 3.34
N VAL A 529 33.29 13.67 3.63
CA VAL A 529 33.97 12.60 2.89
C VAL A 529 33.45 11.26 3.39
N MET A 530 32.91 10.46 2.49
CA MET A 530 32.44 9.12 2.78
C MET A 530 33.54 8.07 2.65
N LEU A 531 34.42 8.25 1.67
CA LEU A 531 35.45 7.27 1.32
C LEU A 531 36.65 7.93 0.66
N VAL A 532 37.86 7.51 1.05
CA VAL A 532 39.12 7.86 0.39
C VAL A 532 39.86 6.60 0.02
N ASN A 533 40.03 6.34 -1.28
CA ASN A 533 40.77 5.17 -1.76
C ASN A 533 41.87 5.58 -2.74
N THR A 534 42.90 4.74 -2.82
CA THR A 534 43.87 4.78 -3.92
C THR A 534 43.60 3.64 -4.91
N ASN A 535 43.96 3.83 -6.17
CA ASN A 535 43.89 2.77 -7.17
C ASN A 535 45.03 1.74 -7.00
N LYS A 536 44.96 0.63 -7.72
CA LYS A 536 45.95 -0.46 -7.66
C LYS A 536 47.39 0.02 -7.88
N ASP A 537 47.60 0.94 -8.81
CA ASP A 537 48.91 1.51 -9.14
C ASP A 537 49.40 2.57 -8.15
N ARG A 538 48.55 2.97 -7.19
CA ARG A 538 48.82 4.00 -6.17
C ARG A 538 49.26 5.34 -6.74
N ASN A 539 48.75 5.67 -7.92
CA ASN A 539 49.03 6.93 -8.62
C ASN A 539 47.83 7.88 -8.64
N LYS A 540 46.68 7.44 -8.10
CA LYS A 540 45.47 8.25 -7.93
C LYS A 540 44.87 8.08 -6.55
N ILE A 541 44.23 9.14 -6.05
CA ILE A 541 43.33 9.12 -4.89
C ILE A 541 41.95 9.57 -5.34
N TYR A 542 40.92 8.87 -4.87
CA TYR A 542 39.52 9.21 -5.08
C TYR A 542 38.91 9.56 -3.73
N MET A 543 38.43 10.81 -3.60
CA MET A 543 37.68 11.29 -2.44
C MET A 543 36.21 11.36 -2.80
N HIS A 544 35.40 10.49 -2.20
CA HIS A 544 33.95 10.39 -2.43
C HIS A 544 33.18 11.17 -1.36
N PHE A 545 32.16 11.93 -1.76
CA PHE A 545 31.40 12.82 -0.87
C PHE A 545 29.96 12.36 -0.68
N SER A 546 29.33 12.83 0.40
CA SER A 546 27.96 12.52 0.82
C SER A 546 26.86 13.05 -0.08
N GLU A 547 27.18 14.01 -0.94
CA GLU A 547 26.23 14.77 -1.76
C GLU A 547 26.91 15.30 -3.03
N HIS A 548 26.14 15.96 -3.89
CA HIS A 548 26.71 16.72 -5.01
C HIS A 548 27.48 17.92 -4.49
N THR A 549 28.71 18.02 -4.97
CA THR A 549 29.62 19.10 -4.60
C THR A 549 29.81 20.06 -5.75
N GLU A 550 30.17 21.30 -5.45
CA GLU A 550 30.74 22.23 -6.42
C GLU A 550 32.19 22.52 -6.05
N VAL A 551 33.04 22.64 -7.07
CA VAL A 551 34.44 23.01 -6.90
C VAL A 551 34.71 24.38 -7.52
N ASN A 552 35.14 25.34 -6.69
CA ASN A 552 35.42 26.71 -7.09
C ASN A 552 36.80 27.13 -6.56
N ASN A 553 37.75 27.44 -7.44
CA ASN A 553 39.13 27.78 -7.06
C ASN A 553 39.83 26.72 -6.18
N LEU A 554 39.47 25.44 -6.32
CA LEU A 554 40.10 24.34 -5.60
C LEU A 554 41.57 24.17 -6.04
N LYS A 555 42.50 24.05 -5.09
CA LYS A 555 43.93 23.95 -5.39
C LYS A 555 44.60 22.77 -4.71
N VAL A 556 45.71 22.32 -5.28
CA VAL A 556 46.48 21.19 -4.75
C VAL A 556 47.03 21.51 -3.35
N GLU A 557 47.47 22.75 -3.12
CA GLU A 557 47.99 23.22 -1.83
C GLU A 557 46.96 23.20 -0.69
N ASP A 558 45.67 23.11 -1.01
CA ASP A 558 44.62 22.97 0.00
C ASP A 558 44.64 21.57 0.64
N PHE A 559 45.28 20.59 -0.01
CA PHE A 559 45.39 19.22 0.46
C PHE A 559 46.78 18.93 1.05
N LYS A 560 46.82 18.06 2.05
CA LYS A 560 48.08 17.59 2.66
C LYS A 560 48.05 16.10 2.90
N LEU A 561 49.08 15.41 2.42
CA LEU A 561 49.30 13.98 2.66
C LEU A 561 50.28 13.77 3.82
N SER A 562 50.15 12.64 4.53
CA SER A 562 51.18 12.18 5.48
C SER A 562 52.47 11.74 4.79
N ASN A 563 52.34 11.20 3.58
CA ASN A 563 53.45 10.70 2.77
C ASN A 563 53.09 10.84 1.27
N GLY A 564 54.10 10.98 0.43
CA GLY A 564 53.92 11.28 -1.00
C GLY A 564 53.51 12.72 -1.29
N SER A 565 53.10 12.96 -2.54
CA SER A 565 52.72 14.29 -3.05
C SER A 565 51.54 14.20 -4.02
N ILE A 566 50.68 15.22 -4.01
CA ILE A 566 49.62 15.42 -5.00
C ILE A 566 50.20 16.21 -6.17
N THR A 567 50.07 15.70 -7.39
CA THR A 567 50.64 16.32 -8.60
C THR A 567 49.63 17.20 -9.34
N SER A 568 48.35 16.81 -9.37
CA SER A 568 47.25 17.61 -9.92
C SER A 568 45.90 17.15 -9.39
N ILE A 569 44.90 18.03 -9.49
CA ILE A 569 43.48 17.66 -9.40
C ILE A 569 43.05 17.28 -10.82
N GLU A 570 42.71 16.02 -11.05
CA GLU A 570 42.39 15.50 -12.37
C GLU A 570 40.94 15.80 -12.75
N LYS A 571 40.01 15.54 -11.82
CA LYS A 571 38.58 15.57 -12.12
C LYS A 571 37.76 15.83 -10.85
N HIS A 572 36.68 16.60 -11.02
CA HIS A 572 35.52 16.61 -10.13
C HIS A 572 34.32 16.08 -10.91
N TYR A 573 33.48 15.27 -10.28
CA TYR A 573 32.34 14.66 -10.95
C TYR A 573 31.16 14.49 -10.01
N ASN A 574 30.00 15.01 -10.42
CA ASN A 574 28.69 14.70 -9.83
C ASN A 574 28.01 13.66 -10.72
N TYR A 575 27.48 12.60 -10.11
CA TYR A 575 26.64 11.64 -10.81
C TYR A 575 25.29 12.28 -11.17
N GLU A 576 24.56 11.72 -12.13
CA GLU A 576 23.20 12.21 -12.44
C GLU A 576 22.19 11.84 -11.33
N ASP A 577 22.43 10.71 -10.65
CA ASP A 577 21.62 10.24 -9.54
C ASP A 577 22.26 10.52 -8.16
N MET A 578 21.42 10.56 -7.13
CA MET A 578 21.84 10.78 -5.74
C MET A 578 22.17 9.49 -4.98
N LYS A 579 22.45 8.37 -5.67
CA LYS A 579 22.91 7.14 -4.98
C LYS A 579 24.26 7.39 -4.33
N GLN A 580 24.61 6.61 -3.33
CA GLN A 580 25.90 6.77 -2.66
C GLN A 580 27.05 6.08 -3.42
N PRO A 581 28.20 6.74 -3.63
CA PRO A 581 28.49 8.15 -3.35
C PRO A 581 28.08 9.06 -4.54
N PRO A 582 27.37 10.18 -4.31
CA PRO A 582 26.85 11.05 -5.36
C PRO A 582 27.89 11.93 -6.06
N SER A 583 29.07 12.16 -5.46
CA SER A 583 30.16 12.86 -6.14
C SER A 583 31.54 12.41 -5.69
N TYR A 584 32.55 12.71 -6.50
CA TYR A 584 33.94 12.48 -6.13
C TYR A 584 34.92 13.52 -6.71
N ILE A 585 36.08 13.64 -6.07
CA ILE A 585 37.26 14.35 -6.57
C ILE A 585 38.39 13.34 -6.78
N GLU A 586 39.02 13.40 -7.94
CA GLU A 586 40.15 12.58 -8.35
C GLU A 586 41.44 13.40 -8.30
N LEU A 587 42.43 12.90 -7.57
CA LEU A 587 43.74 13.51 -7.39
C LEU A 587 44.80 12.59 -7.98
N ASN A 588 45.67 13.13 -8.85
CA ASN A 588 46.89 12.41 -9.24
C ASN A 588 47.93 12.56 -8.13
N VAL A 589 48.61 11.47 -7.79
CA VAL A 589 49.55 11.41 -6.67
C VAL A 589 50.79 10.58 -6.99
N THR A 590 51.81 10.74 -6.16
CA THR A 590 53.04 9.91 -6.19
C THR A 590 53.48 9.58 -4.77
N GLY A 591 53.99 8.37 -4.56
CA GLY A 591 54.60 7.97 -3.29
C GLY A 591 53.61 7.72 -2.13
N VAL A 592 52.32 7.52 -2.43
CA VAL A 592 51.30 7.21 -1.41
C VAL A 592 51.18 5.70 -1.20
N ASN A 593 50.78 5.31 0.01
CA ASN A 593 50.52 3.92 0.40
C ASN A 593 49.17 3.79 1.11
N VAL A 594 48.66 2.57 1.17
CA VAL A 594 47.49 2.23 1.98
C VAL A 594 47.79 2.52 3.45
N GLY A 595 46.86 3.19 4.13
CA GLY A 595 47.00 3.61 5.53
C GLY A 595 47.58 5.03 5.73
N ASP A 596 48.20 5.61 4.69
CA ASP A 596 48.55 7.04 4.69
C ASP A 596 47.30 7.91 4.87
N THR A 597 47.47 9.15 5.30
CA THR A 597 46.35 10.05 5.59
C THR A 597 46.34 11.26 4.67
N ILE A 598 45.15 11.73 4.30
CA ILE A 598 44.91 13.01 3.62
C ILE A 598 44.10 13.95 4.51
N SER A 599 44.43 15.25 4.46
CA SER A 599 43.66 16.34 5.06
C SER A 599 43.42 17.46 4.04
N TYR A 600 42.35 18.23 4.24
CA TYR A 600 42.00 19.39 3.41
C TYR A 600 41.79 20.64 4.26
N ASN A 601 42.41 21.76 3.91
CA ASN A 601 42.25 23.05 4.59
C ASN A 601 42.12 24.19 3.55
N GLY A 602 41.16 24.04 2.65
CA GLY A 602 40.79 25.05 1.65
C GLY A 602 39.33 25.49 1.79
N THR A 603 38.90 26.36 0.87
CA THR A 603 37.52 26.85 0.79
C THR A 603 36.89 26.59 -0.58
N GLY A 604 37.50 25.71 -1.38
CA GLY A 604 37.17 25.50 -2.78
C GLY A 604 36.14 24.40 -3.03
N ILE A 605 35.55 23.81 -1.99
CA ILE A 605 34.52 22.76 -2.09
C ILE A 605 33.29 23.21 -1.30
N THR A 606 32.13 23.24 -1.95
CA THR A 606 30.81 23.50 -1.33
C THR A 606 29.81 22.44 -1.76
N ASP A 607 28.64 22.40 -1.13
CA ASP A 607 27.48 21.70 -1.70
C ASP A 607 26.86 22.45 -2.90
N THR A 608 25.79 21.86 -3.46
CA THR A 608 25.00 22.40 -4.59
C THR A 608 23.65 23.01 -4.17
N SER A 609 23.38 23.13 -2.86
CA SER A 609 22.14 23.69 -2.34
C SER A 609 22.01 25.20 -2.60
N ILE A 610 20.82 25.75 -2.39
CA ILE A 610 20.57 27.19 -2.49
C ILE A 610 21.30 28.00 -1.38
N HIS A 611 21.63 27.35 -0.26
CA HIS A 611 22.34 27.92 0.87
C HIS A 611 23.68 27.22 1.06
N LYS A 612 24.58 27.35 0.08
CA LYS A 612 25.85 26.62 0.01
C LYS A 612 26.63 26.59 1.33
N HIS A 613 26.84 25.39 1.86
CA HIS A 613 27.73 25.11 2.97
C HIS A 613 29.13 24.78 2.45
N LEU A 614 30.12 25.28 3.18
CA LEU A 614 31.51 24.98 2.91
C LEU A 614 31.83 23.57 3.40
N PHE A 615 32.55 22.79 2.58
CA PHE A 615 33.18 21.57 3.07
C PHE A 615 34.08 21.90 4.26
N SER A 616 33.80 21.29 5.40
CA SER A 616 34.46 21.66 6.66
C SER A 616 35.98 21.39 6.57
N PRO A 617 36.84 22.39 6.86
CA PRO A 617 38.28 22.19 6.88
C PRO A 617 38.68 21.11 7.89
N MET A 618 39.49 20.16 7.43
CA MET A 618 40.08 19.08 8.23
C MET A 618 41.32 19.62 8.95
N ASN A 619 41.12 20.20 10.13
CA ASN A 619 42.18 20.83 10.91
C ASN A 619 42.69 19.90 12.03
N GLY A 620 44.02 19.84 12.22
CA GLY A 620 44.63 19.14 13.36
C GLY A 620 44.59 17.61 13.26
N GLN A 621 43.75 16.96 14.08
CA GLN A 621 43.63 15.48 14.16
C GLN A 621 42.67 14.90 13.12
N ASP A 622 41.82 15.72 12.51
CA ASP A 622 40.85 15.29 11.51
C ASP A 622 41.57 15.00 10.20
N LYS A 623 41.73 13.71 9.87
CA LYS A 623 42.34 13.21 8.64
C LYS A 623 41.66 11.91 8.23
N TYR A 624 41.65 11.63 6.93
CA TYR A 624 41.10 10.38 6.40
C TYR A 624 42.23 9.44 6.01
N HIS A 625 42.12 8.18 6.42
CA HIS A 625 42.99 7.11 5.95
C HIS A 625 42.67 6.77 4.50
N ILE A 626 43.72 6.62 3.70
CA ILE A 626 43.66 6.16 2.31
C ILE A 626 43.53 4.64 2.32
N ASN A 627 42.36 4.16 1.92
CA ASN A 627 42.08 2.73 1.81
C ASN A 627 42.61 2.15 0.49
N SER A 628 42.79 0.84 0.45
CA SER A 628 43.10 0.13 -0.78
C SER A 628 41.88 0.08 -1.70
N GLY A 629 42.09 0.28 -3.01
CA GLY A 629 41.11 -0.05 -4.05
C GLY A 629 41.08 -1.54 -4.42
N GLU A 630 41.99 -2.35 -3.88
CA GLU A 630 42.10 -3.78 -4.17
C GLU A 630 41.09 -4.61 -3.39
N ILE A 631 40.31 -5.40 -4.13
CA ILE A 631 39.22 -6.22 -3.57
C ILE A 631 39.75 -7.47 -2.87
N THR A 632 39.29 -7.71 -1.63
CA THR A 632 39.68 -8.89 -0.85
C THR A 632 38.50 -9.42 -0.02
N ILE A 633 38.56 -10.71 0.36
CA ILE A 633 37.62 -11.29 1.33
C ILE A 633 38.17 -11.04 2.73
N ASP A 634 37.53 -10.12 3.45
CA ASP A 634 37.90 -9.77 4.82
C ASP A 634 37.49 -10.89 5.77
N ARG A 635 36.19 -11.24 5.76
CA ARG A 635 35.59 -12.20 6.68
C ARG A 635 34.60 -13.13 5.98
N VAL A 636 34.61 -14.39 6.40
CA VAL A 636 33.56 -15.37 6.14
C VAL A 636 32.98 -15.76 7.50
N SER A 637 31.67 -15.64 7.64
CA SER A 637 30.94 -16.00 8.85
C SER A 637 29.90 -17.05 8.50
N VAL A 638 29.88 -18.13 9.25
CA VAL A 638 28.96 -19.25 9.02
C VAL A 638 27.82 -19.16 10.02
N GLY A 639 26.62 -19.49 9.56
CA GLY A 639 25.45 -19.61 10.42
C GLY A 639 25.55 -20.78 11.40
N HIS A 640 24.88 -20.68 12.55
CA HIS A 640 24.83 -21.72 13.57
C HIS A 640 24.25 -23.05 13.05
N ASP A 641 23.38 -23.00 12.04
CA ASP A 641 22.80 -24.16 11.37
C ASP A 641 23.65 -24.67 10.19
N ALA A 642 24.72 -23.95 9.83
CA ALA A 642 25.56 -24.14 8.65
C ALA A 642 24.77 -24.26 7.33
N LYS A 643 23.62 -23.58 7.21
CA LYS A 643 22.87 -23.40 5.95
C LYS A 643 23.07 -22.04 5.32
N ASN A 644 23.68 -21.10 6.05
CA ASN A 644 23.96 -19.75 5.57
C ASN A 644 25.42 -19.38 5.77
N LEU A 645 25.97 -18.61 4.83
CA LEU A 645 27.28 -17.98 4.95
C LEU A 645 27.20 -16.50 4.59
N SER A 646 27.73 -15.66 5.46
CA SER A 646 27.92 -14.23 5.21
C SER A 646 29.37 -13.95 4.84
N ILE A 647 29.59 -13.28 3.72
CA ILE A 647 30.91 -12.97 3.20
C ILE A 647 31.06 -11.45 3.07
N ASP A 648 32.01 -10.88 3.80
CA ASP A 648 32.36 -9.46 3.72
C ASP A 648 33.53 -9.26 2.75
N VAL A 649 33.29 -8.53 1.67
CA VAL A 649 34.25 -8.18 0.63
C VAL A 649 34.58 -6.70 0.73
N VAL A 650 35.84 -6.36 1.00
CA VAL A 650 36.30 -4.98 1.24
C VAL A 650 36.91 -4.35 -0.03
N ALA A 651 37.05 -3.02 0.00
CA ALA A 651 37.35 -2.11 -1.11
C ALA A 651 36.18 -1.73 -2.02
N GLY A 652 34.96 -2.21 -1.71
CA GLY A 652 33.70 -1.73 -2.30
C GLY A 652 33.57 -1.94 -3.81
N ILE A 653 32.62 -2.77 -4.26
CA ILE A 653 32.27 -2.88 -5.68
C ILE A 653 31.37 -1.70 -6.06
N ASN A 654 31.66 -1.06 -7.19
CA ASN A 654 30.82 0.00 -7.72
C ASN A 654 29.59 -0.60 -8.43
N HIS A 655 28.45 -0.58 -7.73
CA HIS A 655 27.17 -1.13 -8.20
C HIS A 655 26.29 -0.11 -8.95
N ARG A 656 26.84 1.02 -9.41
CA ARG A 656 26.05 2.05 -10.11
C ARG A 656 25.48 1.54 -11.43
N GLU A 657 26.22 0.68 -12.14
CA GLU A 657 25.73 -0.02 -13.33
C GLU A 657 25.04 -1.33 -12.95
N SER A 658 23.82 -1.55 -13.44
CA SER A 658 23.01 -2.73 -13.11
C SER A 658 23.65 -4.06 -13.56
N SER A 659 24.52 -4.04 -14.57
CA SER A 659 25.29 -5.19 -15.03
C SER A 659 26.35 -5.68 -14.04
N ASN A 660 26.64 -4.93 -12.97
CA ASN A 660 27.72 -5.20 -12.02
C ASN A 660 27.31 -6.06 -10.82
N GLN A 661 26.12 -6.68 -10.85
CA GLN A 661 25.65 -7.50 -9.73
C GLN A 661 26.14 -8.94 -9.82
N LEU A 662 26.69 -9.47 -8.73
CA LEU A 662 26.98 -10.89 -8.60
C LEU A 662 25.68 -11.69 -8.38
N THR A 663 25.72 -12.94 -8.79
CA THR A 663 24.62 -13.91 -8.75
C THR A 663 25.10 -15.19 -8.08
N VAL A 664 24.20 -16.12 -7.74
CA VAL A 664 24.55 -17.39 -7.09
C VAL A 664 25.63 -18.18 -7.86
N GLU A 665 25.65 -18.10 -9.19
CA GLU A 665 26.62 -18.77 -10.06
C GLU A 665 28.07 -18.26 -9.91
N ASP A 666 28.23 -17.04 -9.37
CA ASP A 666 29.54 -16.43 -9.14
C ASP A 666 30.21 -16.95 -7.85
N PHE A 667 29.52 -17.80 -7.07
CA PHE A 667 30.01 -18.31 -5.80
C PHE A 667 30.13 -19.83 -5.82
N SER A 668 31.06 -20.37 -5.04
CA SER A 668 31.07 -21.80 -4.71
C SER A 668 31.66 -22.02 -3.32
N ILE A 669 31.30 -23.14 -2.70
CA ILE A 669 31.90 -23.55 -1.43
C ILE A 669 32.43 -24.98 -1.53
N THR A 670 33.70 -25.17 -1.19
CA THR A 670 34.28 -26.50 -1.05
C THR A 670 34.00 -27.00 0.37
N THR A 671 33.33 -28.15 0.46
CA THR A 671 32.94 -28.83 1.70
C THR A 671 33.65 -30.19 1.80
N GLU A 672 33.48 -30.91 2.92
CA GLU A 672 34.02 -32.27 3.09
C GLU A 672 33.55 -33.25 2.00
N ILE A 673 32.32 -33.06 1.52
CA ILE A 673 31.65 -33.96 0.57
C ILE A 673 31.65 -33.42 -0.86
N GLY A 674 32.42 -32.36 -1.12
CA GLY A 674 32.59 -31.78 -2.46
C GLY A 674 32.14 -30.32 -2.56
N VAL A 675 32.06 -29.82 -3.79
CA VAL A 675 31.70 -28.43 -4.07
C VAL A 675 30.18 -28.27 -4.03
N LYS A 676 29.69 -27.26 -3.31
CA LYS A 676 28.28 -26.88 -3.23
C LYS A 676 28.08 -25.48 -3.81
N GLN A 677 26.87 -25.25 -4.30
CA GLN A 677 26.41 -24.01 -4.91
C GLN A 677 25.28 -23.43 -4.05
N PRO A 678 25.26 -22.11 -3.80
CA PRO A 678 24.16 -21.50 -3.08
C PRO A 678 22.88 -21.50 -3.91
N THR A 679 21.74 -21.65 -3.26
CA THR A 679 20.41 -21.63 -3.92
C THR A 679 19.79 -20.24 -3.88
N ARG A 680 20.18 -19.40 -2.91
CA ARG A 680 19.75 -18.01 -2.79
C ARG A 680 20.90 -17.11 -2.35
N LEU A 681 20.84 -15.86 -2.80
CA LEU A 681 21.82 -14.81 -2.52
C LEU A 681 21.09 -13.54 -2.06
N ILE A 682 21.49 -13.03 -0.90
CA ILE A 682 21.12 -11.69 -0.43
C ILE A 682 22.37 -10.81 -0.49
N THR A 683 22.25 -9.63 -1.10
CA THR A 683 23.38 -8.70 -1.26
C THR A 683 23.11 -7.40 -0.54
N SER A 684 24.01 -7.03 0.38
CA SER A 684 24.07 -5.69 0.98
C SER A 684 25.24 -4.93 0.37
N LYS A 685 24.92 -3.81 -0.29
CA LYS A 685 25.88 -3.02 -1.07
C LYS A 685 26.33 -1.83 -0.24
N GLY A 686 27.64 -1.69 -0.10
CA GLY A 686 28.26 -0.56 0.59
C GLY A 686 29.47 -0.06 -0.17
N ILE A 687 29.82 1.20 0.08
CA ILE A 687 30.98 1.85 -0.54
C ILE A 687 32.31 1.30 0.02
N ASN A 688 32.32 0.88 1.29
CA ASN A 688 33.53 0.38 1.96
C ASN A 688 33.67 -1.15 1.84
N PHE A 689 32.55 -1.84 2.00
CA PHE A 689 32.47 -3.29 1.90
C PHE A 689 31.12 -3.71 1.33
N ASN A 690 31.08 -4.89 0.73
CA ASN A 690 29.88 -5.54 0.24
C ASN A 690 29.70 -6.83 1.01
N ARG A 691 28.48 -7.11 1.44
CA ARG A 691 28.14 -8.34 2.14
C ARG A 691 27.26 -9.21 1.26
N TYR A 692 27.67 -10.46 1.11
CA TYR A 692 26.92 -11.49 0.40
C TYR A 692 26.50 -12.55 1.41
N THR A 693 25.20 -12.73 1.61
CA THR A 693 24.65 -13.83 2.40
C THR A 693 24.19 -14.93 1.43
N LEU A 694 24.92 -16.03 1.44
CA LEU A 694 24.66 -17.23 0.66
C LEU A 694 23.79 -18.19 1.48
N MET A 695 22.71 -18.69 0.88
CA MET A 695 21.80 -19.64 1.53
C MET A 695 21.79 -20.97 0.77
N PHE A 696 21.64 -22.06 1.51
CA PHE A 696 21.67 -23.43 1.00
C PHE A 696 20.48 -24.22 1.56
N ASP A 697 19.88 -25.07 0.72
CA ASP A 697 18.72 -25.88 1.13
C ASP A 697 19.09 -26.91 2.22
N GLU A 698 20.33 -27.38 2.18
CA GLU A 698 20.89 -28.38 3.07
C GLU A 698 22.02 -27.82 3.93
N ARG A 699 22.17 -28.39 5.12
CA ARG A 699 23.29 -28.10 6.02
C ARG A 699 24.62 -28.52 5.39
N LEU A 700 25.58 -27.61 5.41
CA LEU A 700 26.91 -27.83 4.85
C LEU A 700 27.79 -28.62 5.83
N GLN A 701 28.56 -29.57 5.29
CA GLN A 701 29.56 -30.33 6.05
C GLN A 701 30.91 -29.60 5.98
N LEU A 702 31.16 -28.75 6.98
CA LEU A 702 32.30 -27.83 7.01
C LEU A 702 33.39 -28.32 7.97
N ASN A 703 34.64 -28.03 7.61
CA ASN A 703 35.84 -28.25 8.42
C ASN A 703 36.92 -27.22 8.10
N GLU A 704 38.08 -27.34 8.73
CA GLU A 704 39.22 -26.42 8.55
C GLU A 704 39.76 -26.34 7.10
N ALA A 705 39.49 -27.36 6.27
CA ALA A 705 39.88 -27.38 4.86
C ALA A 705 38.81 -26.77 3.94
N SER A 706 37.63 -26.46 4.46
CA SER A 706 36.53 -25.88 3.70
C SER A 706 36.85 -24.43 3.33
N ALA A 707 36.43 -24.02 2.14
CA ALA A 707 36.74 -22.68 1.63
C ALA A 707 35.62 -22.16 0.74
N VAL A 708 35.38 -20.86 0.84
CA VAL A 708 34.50 -20.11 -0.06
C VAL A 708 35.31 -19.54 -1.20
N THR A 709 34.79 -19.66 -2.41
CA THR A 709 35.36 -19.10 -3.63
C THR A 709 34.37 -18.15 -4.30
N ILE A 710 34.85 -16.98 -4.72
CA ILE A 710 34.09 -15.99 -5.49
C ILE A 710 34.78 -15.78 -6.83
N HIS A 711 34.02 -15.90 -7.91
CA HIS A 711 34.46 -15.71 -9.28
C HIS A 711 33.93 -14.38 -9.83
N PHE A 712 34.81 -13.42 -10.04
CA PHE A 712 34.43 -12.12 -10.62
C PHE A 712 34.51 -12.18 -12.16
N ASN A 713 33.65 -13.01 -12.77
CA ASN A 713 33.69 -13.31 -14.21
C ASN A 713 32.78 -12.38 -15.04
N LYS A 714 32.59 -11.12 -14.61
CA LYS A 714 31.73 -10.17 -15.31
C LYS A 714 32.55 -9.06 -15.99
N PRO A 715 32.32 -8.79 -17.29
CA PRO A 715 33.03 -7.72 -17.97
C PRO A 715 32.69 -6.37 -17.33
N ASN A 716 33.71 -5.52 -17.15
CA ASN A 716 33.59 -4.15 -16.65
C ASN A 716 33.19 -3.99 -15.17
N LEU A 717 33.32 -5.04 -14.35
CA LEU A 717 33.19 -4.89 -12.91
C LEU A 717 34.34 -4.02 -12.37
N VAL A 718 34.03 -2.95 -11.64
CA VAL A 718 35.03 -2.00 -11.13
C VAL A 718 34.82 -1.69 -9.64
N SER A 719 35.90 -1.33 -8.93
CA SER A 719 35.82 -0.81 -7.55
C SER A 719 35.47 0.69 -7.52
N TYR A 720 35.28 1.25 -6.32
CA TYR A 720 35.16 2.71 -6.15
C TYR A 720 36.49 3.48 -6.38
N SER A 721 37.60 2.77 -6.62
CA SER A 721 38.85 3.35 -7.18
C SER A 721 38.95 3.21 -8.70
N PHE A 722 37.89 2.75 -9.36
CA PHE A 722 37.81 2.50 -10.81
C PHE A 722 38.80 1.45 -11.33
N ASP A 723 39.36 0.62 -10.46
CA ASP A 723 40.16 -0.54 -10.86
C ASP A 723 39.25 -1.64 -11.41
N VAL A 724 39.64 -2.25 -12.54
CA VAL A 724 38.93 -3.40 -13.11
C VAL A 724 39.10 -4.63 -12.22
N ILE A 725 37.99 -5.26 -11.86
CA ILE A 725 37.91 -6.48 -11.07
C ILE A 725 37.70 -7.67 -12.01
N ASN A 726 38.75 -8.45 -12.22
CA ASN A 726 38.72 -9.69 -12.99
C ASN A 726 39.64 -10.72 -12.32
N THR A 727 39.16 -11.31 -11.22
CA THR A 727 39.94 -12.21 -10.37
C THR A 727 39.04 -13.29 -9.77
N THR A 728 39.66 -14.31 -9.16
CA THR A 728 38.98 -15.27 -8.31
C THR A 728 39.55 -15.13 -6.90
N LEU A 729 38.68 -14.93 -5.91
CA LEU A 729 39.07 -14.86 -4.50
C LEU A 729 38.69 -16.16 -3.80
N THR A 730 39.50 -16.59 -2.84
CA THR A 730 39.21 -17.76 -2.01
C THR A 730 39.62 -17.49 -0.56
N LYS A 731 38.77 -17.88 0.39
CA LYS A 731 39.01 -17.74 1.83
C LYS A 731 38.59 -19.01 2.55
N GLY A 732 39.48 -19.55 3.39
CA GLY A 732 39.19 -20.72 4.21
C GLY A 732 38.21 -20.41 5.35
N ILE A 733 37.52 -21.45 5.81
CA ILE A 733 36.63 -21.43 6.98
C ILE A 733 37.37 -22.12 8.12
N THR A 734 37.56 -21.42 9.23
CA THR A 734 38.38 -21.87 10.36
C THR A 734 37.57 -22.28 11.59
N GLU A 735 36.25 -22.32 11.47
CA GLU A 735 35.31 -22.60 12.56
C GLU A 735 34.75 -24.04 12.46
N ASP A 736 34.59 -24.73 13.60
CA ASP A 736 34.04 -26.10 13.69
C ASP A 736 32.52 -26.06 13.97
N PHE A 737 31.74 -26.61 13.05
CA PHE A 737 30.27 -26.69 13.11
C PHE A 737 29.75 -28.14 13.08
N SER A 738 30.52 -29.10 13.61
CA SER A 738 30.14 -30.52 13.65
C SER A 738 28.86 -30.82 14.45
N LYS A 739 28.37 -29.91 15.29
CA LYS A 739 27.19 -30.09 16.16
C LYS A 739 26.08 -29.10 15.83
N ILE A 740 24.82 -29.52 16.05
CA ILE A 740 23.68 -28.59 15.98
C ILE A 740 23.73 -27.71 17.22
N VAL A 741 23.61 -26.39 17.03
CA VAL A 741 23.58 -25.41 18.11
C VAL A 741 22.13 -25.23 18.56
N ASP A 742 21.88 -25.33 19.87
CA ASP A 742 20.59 -24.94 20.46
C ASP A 742 20.51 -23.41 20.50
N THR A 743 19.39 -22.87 20.03
CA THR A 743 19.17 -21.42 19.93
C THR A 743 18.32 -20.88 21.09
N THR A 744 17.97 -21.72 22.06
CA THR A 744 17.32 -21.28 23.30
C THR A 744 18.36 -20.57 24.20
N PRO A 745 18.05 -19.41 24.79
CA PRO A 745 18.96 -18.76 25.72
C PRO A 745 19.25 -19.65 26.94
N GLN A 746 20.53 -19.78 27.30
CA GLN A 746 21.00 -20.56 28.45
C GLN A 746 20.85 -19.80 29.78
N ASN A 747 20.79 -18.47 29.71
CA ASN A 747 20.60 -17.60 30.86
C ASN A 747 19.92 -16.29 30.46
N ILE A 748 18.95 -15.84 31.25
CA ILE A 748 18.24 -14.59 31.03
C ILE A 748 18.18 -13.80 32.35
N VAL A 749 18.71 -12.58 32.31
CA VAL A 749 18.76 -11.68 33.47
C VAL A 749 18.15 -10.33 33.09
N TYR A 750 17.29 -9.78 33.95
CA TYR A 750 16.90 -8.38 33.89
C TYR A 750 17.62 -7.61 35.00
N ARG A 751 18.45 -6.64 34.61
CA ARG A 751 19.18 -5.76 35.54
C ARG A 751 18.35 -4.52 35.83
N LYS A 752 17.84 -4.39 37.05
CA LYS A 752 16.94 -3.29 37.42
C LYS A 752 17.60 -1.91 37.38
N GLU A 753 18.88 -1.84 37.74
CA GLU A 753 19.64 -0.58 37.76
C GLU A 753 19.85 -0.01 36.36
N ASP A 754 20.07 -0.89 35.38
CA ASP A 754 20.39 -0.53 33.99
C ASP A 754 19.14 -0.48 33.10
N GLY A 755 18.06 -1.20 33.47
CA GLY A 755 16.87 -1.34 32.64
C GLY A 755 17.07 -2.25 31.42
N GLU A 756 17.91 -3.28 31.57
CA GLU A 756 18.36 -4.11 30.46
C GLU A 756 18.03 -5.59 30.67
N PHE A 757 17.54 -6.26 29.62
CA PHE A 757 17.53 -7.73 29.56
C PHE A 757 18.81 -8.21 28.91
N HIS A 758 19.45 -9.22 29.51
CA HIS A 758 20.66 -9.86 29.03
C HIS A 758 20.34 -11.32 28.77
N LEU A 759 20.22 -11.70 27.49
CA LEU A 759 20.02 -13.07 27.03
C LEU A 759 21.37 -13.62 26.59
N THR A 760 21.82 -14.71 27.22
CA THR A 760 23.07 -15.39 26.88
C THR A 760 22.76 -16.72 26.21
N PHE A 761 23.28 -16.93 25.00
CA PHE A 761 23.08 -18.13 24.20
C PHE A 761 24.33 -19.02 24.21
N ASP A 762 24.29 -20.14 23.50
CA ASP A 762 25.48 -20.98 23.31
C ASP A 762 26.65 -20.15 22.75
N SER A 763 27.87 -20.42 23.23
CA SER A 763 29.10 -19.72 22.80
C SER A 763 29.39 -19.79 21.29
N GLN A 764 28.82 -20.76 20.56
CA GLN A 764 28.93 -20.86 19.10
C GLN A 764 27.99 -19.90 18.37
N MET A 765 26.94 -19.39 19.04
CA MET A 765 26.11 -18.31 18.50
C MET A 765 26.90 -17.01 18.50
N LYS A 766 26.91 -16.33 17.36
CA LYS A 766 27.46 -14.97 17.24
C LYS A 766 26.44 -14.12 16.53
N PHE A 767 25.92 -13.08 17.17
CA PHE A 767 24.87 -12.24 16.59
C PHE A 767 25.42 -11.06 15.78
N ARG A 768 24.66 -10.62 14.76
CA ARG A 768 24.96 -9.35 14.06
C ARG A 768 24.62 -8.15 14.93
N TYR A 769 25.35 -7.06 14.78
CA TYR A 769 25.27 -5.87 15.64
C TYR A 769 23.92 -5.14 15.60
N GLU A 770 23.19 -5.17 14.48
CA GLU A 770 21.94 -4.45 14.28
C GLU A 770 20.78 -5.45 14.24
N GLN A 771 19.93 -5.45 15.27
CA GLN A 771 18.82 -6.39 15.39
C GLN A 771 17.55 -5.66 15.79
N TYR A 772 16.44 -6.13 15.24
CA TYR A 772 15.10 -5.63 15.54
C TYR A 772 14.48 -6.40 16.71
N THR A 773 13.79 -5.72 17.62
CA THR A 773 13.16 -6.39 18.79
C THR A 773 11.82 -7.05 18.48
N GLY A 774 11.28 -6.85 17.27
CA GLY A 774 10.04 -7.48 16.86
C GLY A 774 10.12 -9.00 17.03
N GLY A 775 9.05 -9.56 17.60
CA GLY A 775 8.98 -10.97 17.95
C GLY A 775 9.25 -11.28 19.42
N PHE A 776 9.90 -10.38 20.16
CA PHE A 776 10.02 -10.53 21.62
C PHE A 776 8.75 -10.09 22.34
N ILE A 777 8.34 -10.89 23.33
CA ILE A 777 7.24 -10.57 24.24
C ILE A 777 7.70 -10.81 25.67
N VAL A 778 7.62 -9.77 26.49
CA VAL A 778 7.90 -9.82 27.94
C VAL A 778 6.59 -9.94 28.68
N LYS A 779 6.46 -10.92 29.58
CA LYS A 779 5.31 -11.08 30.45
C LYS A 779 5.70 -10.66 31.87
N VAL A 780 4.99 -9.70 32.44
CA VAL A 780 5.25 -9.15 33.79
C VAL A 780 4.01 -9.33 34.64
N ASP A 781 4.10 -10.17 35.67
CA ASP A 781 2.98 -10.53 36.56
C ASP A 781 1.70 -10.91 35.78
N GLY A 782 1.87 -11.73 34.72
CA GLY A 782 0.78 -12.21 33.87
C GLY A 782 0.33 -11.25 32.75
N VAL A 783 0.88 -10.04 32.64
CA VAL A 783 0.55 -9.09 31.57
C VAL A 783 1.63 -9.08 30.51
N GLU A 784 1.24 -9.27 29.25
CA GLU A 784 2.16 -9.33 28.11
C GLU A 784 2.46 -7.94 27.51
N TYR A 785 3.72 -7.75 27.16
CA TYR A 785 4.26 -6.55 26.53
C TYR A 785 5.11 -6.95 25.32
N ALA A 786 4.61 -6.71 24.11
CA ALA A 786 5.37 -6.90 22.88
C ALA A 786 6.44 -5.80 22.75
N LEU A 787 7.68 -6.20 22.49
CA LEU A 787 8.77 -5.26 22.26
C LEU A 787 8.78 -4.77 20.81
N ARG A 788 9.23 -3.53 20.59
CA ARG A 788 9.25 -2.86 19.29
C ARG A 788 10.47 -1.95 19.15
N GLY A 789 10.90 -1.70 17.92
CA GLY A 789 12.03 -0.82 17.63
C GLY A 789 13.40 -1.51 17.75
N PHE A 790 14.45 -0.70 17.66
CA PHE A 790 15.86 -1.14 17.72
C PHE A 790 16.43 -1.00 19.14
N LEU A 791 15.97 -1.87 20.05
CA LEU A 791 16.44 -1.88 21.45
C LEU A 791 17.57 -2.89 21.69
N ILE A 792 17.92 -3.71 20.70
CA ILE A 792 18.91 -4.78 20.87
C ILE A 792 20.31 -4.29 20.53
N TYR A 793 21.22 -4.58 21.44
CA TYR A 793 22.66 -4.61 21.21
C TYR A 793 23.11 -6.07 21.24
N ALA A 794 23.67 -6.52 20.13
CA ALA A 794 24.28 -7.83 20.05
C ALA A 794 25.78 -7.74 20.32
N SER A 795 26.29 -8.68 21.12
CA SER A 795 27.73 -8.85 21.30
C SER A 795 28.03 -10.34 21.48
N GLU A 796 28.83 -10.89 20.57
CA GLU A 796 29.14 -12.33 20.55
C GLU A 796 27.85 -13.17 20.66
N ASN A 797 27.74 -14.03 21.68
CA ASN A 797 26.61 -14.90 21.98
C ASN A 797 25.54 -14.25 22.87
N THR A 798 25.55 -12.93 23.01
CA THR A 798 24.61 -12.22 23.89
C THR A 798 23.74 -11.23 23.13
N LEU A 799 22.47 -11.17 23.51
CA LEU A 799 21.53 -10.13 23.11
C LEU A 799 21.17 -9.31 24.34
N ARG A 800 21.44 -8.01 24.26
CA ARG A 800 21.10 -7.04 25.30
C ARG A 800 19.97 -6.14 24.83
N ILE A 801 18.82 -6.21 25.48
CA ILE A 801 17.66 -5.38 25.18
C ILE A 801 17.68 -4.19 26.15
N ASP A 802 17.97 -3.00 25.64
CA ASP A 802 18.08 -1.75 26.41
C ASP A 802 16.76 -0.97 26.36
N LEU A 803 15.99 -1.04 27.46
CA LEU A 803 14.76 -0.26 27.59
C LEU A 803 15.03 1.21 27.97
N TRP A 804 16.20 1.52 28.52
CA TRP A 804 16.55 2.87 28.98
C TRP A 804 16.74 3.85 27.83
N ARG A 805 17.25 3.38 26.69
CA ARG A 805 17.42 4.18 25.46
C ARG A 805 16.13 4.85 25.01
N GLU A 806 15.01 4.16 25.18
CA GLU A 806 13.67 4.63 24.82
C GLU A 806 12.81 4.98 26.06
N ARG A 807 13.42 5.33 27.21
CA ARG A 807 12.67 5.68 28.44
C ARG A 807 11.68 6.86 28.29
N ASN A 808 11.85 7.65 27.24
CA ASN A 808 10.95 8.75 26.91
C ASN A 808 9.74 8.30 26.09
N ASP A 809 9.80 7.11 25.48
CA ASP A 809 8.64 6.46 24.87
C ASP A 809 7.65 6.04 25.96
N GLN A 810 6.37 6.39 25.77
CA GLN A 810 5.36 6.20 26.80
C GLN A 810 5.05 4.72 27.06
N TYR A 811 5.18 3.85 26.05
CA TYR A 811 4.96 2.43 26.23
C TYR A 811 6.11 1.79 27.00
N VAL A 812 7.36 2.05 26.57
CA VAL A 812 8.55 1.51 27.24
C VAL A 812 8.61 1.97 28.69
N LYS A 813 8.22 3.22 28.97
CA LYS A 813 8.08 3.73 30.34
C LYS A 813 7.07 2.93 31.17
N LYS A 814 5.90 2.57 30.63
CA LYS A 814 4.90 1.74 31.33
C LYS A 814 5.46 0.35 31.67
N LEU A 815 6.13 -0.30 30.73
CA LEU A 815 6.79 -1.59 30.96
C LEU A 815 7.89 -1.46 32.03
N TYR A 816 8.75 -0.44 31.91
CA TYR A 816 9.83 -0.17 32.86
C TYR A 816 9.32 0.05 34.29
N GLU A 817 8.24 0.84 34.48
CA GLU A 817 7.63 1.02 35.80
C GLU A 817 7.02 -0.27 36.37
N ARG A 818 6.44 -1.13 35.52
CA ARG A 818 5.92 -2.44 35.92
C ARG A 818 7.06 -3.35 36.40
N LEU A 819 8.18 -3.38 35.67
CA LEU A 819 9.36 -4.19 35.97
C LEU A 819 10.02 -3.85 37.31
N LYS A 820 9.94 -2.59 37.78
CA LYS A 820 10.50 -2.19 39.09
C LYS A 820 9.95 -3.05 40.24
N ASN A 821 8.64 -3.29 40.24
CA ASN A 821 7.92 -3.99 41.29
C ASN A 821 7.50 -5.41 40.89
N ALA A 822 8.01 -5.93 39.77
CA ALA A 822 7.64 -7.23 39.26
C ALA A 822 8.01 -8.36 40.23
N THR A 823 7.11 -9.33 40.35
CA THR A 823 7.33 -10.58 41.12
C THR A 823 7.62 -11.76 40.22
N SER A 824 7.10 -11.75 38.98
CA SER A 824 7.35 -12.74 37.95
C SER A 824 7.61 -12.04 36.63
N VAL A 825 8.69 -12.41 35.95
CA VAL A 825 9.02 -11.93 34.61
C VAL A 825 9.42 -13.11 33.76
N GLU A 826 8.80 -13.23 32.60
CA GLU A 826 9.10 -14.24 31.59
C GLU A 826 9.33 -13.54 30.25
N ILE A 827 10.15 -14.12 29.38
CA ILE A 827 10.36 -13.62 28.01
C ILE A 827 10.27 -14.76 27.01
N LYS A 828 9.64 -14.51 25.87
CA LYS A 828 9.63 -15.42 24.73
C LYS A 828 10.07 -14.71 23.46
N TYR A 829 10.45 -15.48 22.45
CA TYR A 829 10.71 -14.98 21.12
C TYR A 829 9.93 -15.78 20.09
N SER A 830 9.17 -15.07 19.25
CA SER A 830 8.47 -15.62 18.09
C SER A 830 8.99 -14.92 16.84
N PRO A 831 9.69 -15.62 15.93
CA PRO A 831 10.18 -15.05 14.69
C PRO A 831 9.04 -14.39 13.91
N LEU A 832 9.38 -13.30 13.22
CA LEU A 832 8.46 -12.65 12.30
C LEU A 832 8.29 -13.55 11.04
N HIS A 833 7.38 -13.22 10.13
CA HIS A 833 7.13 -14.07 8.96
C HIS A 833 8.32 -14.13 8.00
N GLY A 834 8.53 -15.29 7.36
CA GLY A 834 9.49 -15.51 6.26
C GLY A 834 10.96 -15.58 6.69
N ASP A 835 11.87 -15.55 5.71
CA ASP A 835 13.34 -15.47 5.91
C ASP A 835 13.80 -14.01 5.98
N ASN A 836 13.03 -13.14 6.65
CA ASN A 836 13.23 -11.69 6.66
C ASN A 836 14.62 -11.31 7.18
N PHE A 837 15.36 -10.48 6.44
CA PHE A 837 16.69 -9.98 6.82
C PHE A 837 16.72 -9.17 8.13
N GLY A 838 15.56 -8.63 8.54
CA GLY A 838 15.38 -7.89 9.78
C GLY A 838 15.07 -8.71 11.02
N GLN A 839 14.85 -10.02 10.87
CA GLN A 839 14.71 -10.90 12.01
C GLN A 839 16.04 -11.08 12.73
N ILE A 840 15.95 -11.52 13.99
CA ILE A 840 17.15 -11.76 14.77
C ILE A 840 17.95 -12.88 14.11
N SER A 841 19.14 -12.56 13.63
CA SER A 841 20.01 -13.52 12.96
C SER A 841 21.42 -13.52 13.53
N ASP A 842 22.09 -14.66 13.39
CA ASP A 842 23.53 -14.74 13.62
C ASP A 842 24.33 -14.00 12.54
N VAL A 843 25.65 -13.92 12.72
CA VAL A 843 26.63 -13.31 11.79
C VAL A 843 26.58 -13.93 10.40
N GLY A 844 26.30 -15.22 10.28
CA GLY A 844 26.13 -15.94 9.02
C GLY A 844 24.81 -15.63 8.29
N GLY A 845 23.83 -15.05 9.00
CA GLY A 845 22.51 -14.70 8.48
C GLY A 845 21.44 -15.75 8.77
N SER A 846 21.70 -16.71 9.66
CA SER A 846 20.68 -17.71 10.03
C SER A 846 19.78 -17.16 11.12
N PRO A 847 18.45 -17.26 10.96
CA PRO A 847 17.49 -16.71 11.91
C PRO A 847 17.53 -17.48 13.24
N LEU A 848 17.35 -16.76 14.33
CA LEU A 848 17.14 -17.31 15.66
C LEU A 848 15.82 -18.10 15.66
N SER A 849 15.80 -19.31 16.21
CA SER A 849 14.55 -20.08 16.32
C SER A 849 13.65 -19.49 17.41
N SER A 850 12.35 -19.78 17.32
CA SER A 850 11.42 -19.44 18.40
C SER A 850 11.77 -20.19 19.69
N PHE A 851 11.57 -19.54 20.83
CA PHE A 851 11.52 -20.19 22.13
C PHE A 851 10.31 -19.66 22.91
N ASP A 852 9.70 -20.52 23.73
CA ASP A 852 8.53 -20.16 24.53
C ASP A 852 8.93 -19.33 25.76
N TYR A 853 8.00 -19.06 26.68
CA TYR A 853 8.29 -18.29 27.89
C TYR A 853 9.37 -18.96 28.75
N GLU A 854 10.48 -18.23 28.89
CA GLU A 854 11.58 -18.56 29.79
C GLU A 854 11.61 -17.59 30.98
N ASP A 855 11.89 -18.12 32.17
CA ASP A 855 11.97 -17.33 33.40
C ASP A 855 13.14 -16.33 33.35
N VAL A 856 12.86 -15.09 33.74
CA VAL A 856 13.86 -14.02 33.82
C VAL A 856 14.32 -13.84 35.26
N THR A 857 15.62 -14.01 35.50
CA THR A 857 16.21 -13.72 36.81
C THR A 857 16.26 -12.21 37.01
N LEU A 858 15.61 -11.71 38.07
CA LEU A 858 15.62 -10.30 38.43
C LEU A 858 16.84 -9.99 39.30
N TYR A 859 17.75 -9.15 38.80
CA TYR A 859 18.98 -8.74 39.48
C TYR A 859 18.93 -7.27 39.91
#